data_AF-A0A8H6XY78-F1
#
_entry.id   AF-A0A8H6XY78-F1
#
_cell.length_a   1.000
_cell.length_b   1.000
_cell.length_c   1.000
_cell.angle_alpha   90.00
_cell.angle_beta   90.00
_cell.angle_gamma   90.00
#
_symmetry.space_group_name_H-M   'P 1'
#
loop_
_entity.id
_entity.type
_entity.pdbx_description
1 polymer ?
#
loop_
_entity_poly.entity_id
_entity_poly.type
_entity_poly.pdbx_seq_one_letter_code
_entity_poly.pdbx_strand_id
1 'polypeptide(L)'
;MAPRQSKGRTYECRCALCPEEHLVPVAQRNQHNKLLADLRTASALADNVSSKFDASTLEDTSKIANMMTALALTDSGSNVYEQPSKLFASRASFQKDRALHQPTSFTPVSVAEATRSVNAVLDNPKKVDKCQERLLRVLAEVKQQVEDARTSLDIEPSFSLNDLEHVAQMQSKVTTASGIASSAEESLKHVRDGEEKEDVIGRLRALDLKITYLGAVLPEETTPFQYDASYVAQSPIKNLDMIAQVMILLGIVCHVIIGLGTDPTNFVLQTVTLLIKMVMSLHAKKNSDGTETYDAQQIDILEQLPSSLHVALNRFNINRKMLQYAVCPDCHHTHAPQNPKAAVLMYPKTCVNSVVDIKSGRKTCGTELLIMRDGRLRPIKPFLCPSFMDHLAQVLSDPEIERLCDQACDDAFAVLHQPSPSALHTTNVFEASFLKDFEGPIPGQLFIDRGDGKRLRLAYAIFLDFFNPNGTRKRGNHDSVGLISAINVGLPLSLRNKPEYTYVCLLSGPREPSVEQINGYLRIIIDEALIAWERGIHLSSTGTSPEHGRNVDLAFILSINDLPAARKIAGAASHNSHFFCTVCSCYGISTMYRTDFDHPDWKPRSVDELRRAVEAWRDANTVKEREEIFKKYGVRWSEMWRLPYWNPSQMLVIDAMHCVLEGTVHYHCHRVLEIDETAASKTPKVAPAFDYEWRPYNAEDVPSSFRIHSEKDHKQVTSIRSFICTPLSGEGAEITMKEEWIRRLMRKNKPALRFVCFSLDLAVTDKSTKADLVEMLYKWRLTQPLVSSSFTFRPKTVTLEGLRFIQEVIAKTVTPSWINSVPKNYGESNAGTIKADEWRLLATIYIPIALVLMWGDKSPSTHASHFRNLLMHSMALFQAVTLVYLKDENLYTKDVNQLHQLGDDTYVDTFQADGAQLLENASFTDPQNFRFTSPGSNTVTTTTITHVNTGLAVTSWPVNALTRTNPVTLEKANPAGDPRQVFTLSFRELLTCHSYFSH
;
A
#
# COMPACT_ATOMS: atom_id res chain seq x y z
N MET A 1 -51.73 -0.46 -17.89
CA MET A 1 -51.58 -1.03 -19.25
C MET A 1 -50.45 -2.05 -19.21
N ALA A 2 -50.60 -3.23 -19.82
CA ALA A 2 -49.53 -4.23 -19.90
C ALA A 2 -48.87 -4.21 -21.29
N PRO A 3 -47.52 -4.23 -21.40
CA PRO A 3 -46.84 -4.29 -22.69
C PRO A 3 -46.93 -5.70 -23.31
N ARG A 4 -47.17 -5.77 -24.63
CA ARG A 4 -47.22 -7.06 -25.36
C ARG A 4 -45.80 -7.58 -25.61
N GLN A 5 -45.49 -8.78 -25.13
CA GLN A 5 -44.30 -9.52 -25.59
C GLN A 5 -44.49 -9.98 -27.05
N SER A 6 -43.49 -9.76 -27.90
CA SER A 6 -43.47 -10.25 -29.27
C SER A 6 -42.95 -11.68 -29.34
N LYS A 7 -43.80 -12.64 -29.75
CA LYS A 7 -43.35 -14.01 -30.04
C LYS A 7 -42.37 -14.01 -31.22
N GLY A 8 -41.11 -14.38 -30.97
CA GLY A 8 -40.12 -14.61 -32.02
C GLY A 8 -40.50 -15.82 -32.88
N ARG A 9 -40.12 -15.80 -34.16
CA ARG A 9 -40.34 -16.93 -35.08
C ARG A 9 -39.18 -17.93 -34.98
N THR A 10 -39.53 -19.21 -34.81
CA THR A 10 -38.65 -20.38 -34.91
C THR A 10 -38.95 -21.16 -36.20
N TYR A 11 -38.10 -22.12 -36.55
CA TYR A 11 -38.37 -23.15 -37.54
C TYR A 11 -37.88 -24.51 -37.02
N GLU A 12 -38.53 -25.59 -37.41
CA GLU A 12 -38.15 -26.95 -37.02
C GLU A 12 -36.96 -27.43 -37.86
N CYS A 13 -35.97 -28.05 -37.21
CA CYS A 13 -34.77 -28.52 -37.85
C CYS A 13 -34.42 -29.94 -37.38
N ARG A 14 -34.00 -30.78 -38.34
CA ARG A 14 -33.51 -32.13 -38.12
C ARG A 14 -32.16 -32.25 -38.81
N CYS A 15 -31.10 -32.50 -38.05
CA CYS A 15 -29.73 -32.37 -38.56
C CYS A 15 -28.77 -33.32 -37.83
N ALA A 16 -27.53 -33.46 -38.32
CA ALA A 16 -26.56 -34.39 -37.73
C ALA A 16 -26.17 -34.07 -36.27
N LEU A 17 -26.46 -32.86 -35.78
CA LEU A 17 -26.26 -32.45 -34.38
C LEU A 17 -27.40 -32.86 -33.44
N CYS A 18 -28.59 -33.18 -33.97
CA CYS A 18 -29.75 -33.60 -33.18
C CYS A 18 -30.69 -34.46 -34.06
N PRO A 19 -30.76 -35.79 -33.84
CA PRO A 19 -31.56 -36.71 -34.66
C PRO A 19 -33.07 -36.50 -34.55
N GLU A 20 -33.52 -35.90 -33.44
CA GLU A 20 -34.91 -35.49 -33.20
C GLU A 20 -35.13 -34.02 -33.60
N GLU A 21 -36.39 -33.67 -33.89
CA GLU A 21 -36.75 -32.37 -34.44
C GLU A 21 -36.75 -31.29 -33.34
N HIS A 22 -35.97 -30.24 -33.53
CA HIS A 22 -35.81 -29.15 -32.57
C HIS A 22 -36.06 -27.78 -33.22
N LEU A 23 -36.50 -26.81 -32.40
CA LEU A 23 -36.87 -25.48 -32.85
C LEU A 23 -35.67 -24.52 -32.84
N VAL A 24 -35.23 -24.09 -34.02
CA VAL A 24 -34.15 -23.11 -34.19
C VAL A 24 -34.74 -21.69 -34.36
N PRO A 25 -34.34 -20.69 -33.56
CA PRO A 25 -34.73 -19.30 -33.77
C PRO A 25 -34.26 -18.78 -35.14
N VAL A 26 -35.12 -18.09 -35.88
CA VAL A 26 -34.79 -17.61 -37.25
C VAL A 26 -33.55 -16.70 -37.26
N ALA A 27 -33.29 -15.95 -36.19
CA ALA A 27 -32.09 -15.12 -36.03
C ALA A 27 -30.76 -15.92 -35.99
N GLN A 28 -30.80 -17.18 -35.55
CA GLN A 28 -29.61 -18.04 -35.40
C GLN A 28 -29.40 -19.00 -36.59
N ARG A 29 -30.33 -19.03 -37.56
CA ARG A 29 -30.32 -19.91 -38.73
C ARG A 29 -28.98 -19.98 -39.46
N ASN A 30 -28.35 -18.83 -39.68
CA ASN A 30 -27.08 -18.75 -40.42
C ASN A 30 -25.89 -19.32 -39.64
N GLN A 31 -25.93 -19.23 -38.30
CA GLN A 31 -24.89 -19.76 -37.42
C GLN A 31 -25.02 -21.28 -37.26
N HIS A 32 -26.26 -21.77 -37.12
CA HIS A 32 -26.57 -23.21 -37.13
C HIS A 32 -26.19 -23.88 -38.46
N ASN A 33 -26.55 -23.26 -39.59
CA ASN A 33 -26.16 -23.76 -40.91
C ASN A 33 -24.65 -23.78 -41.14
N LYS A 34 -23.90 -22.82 -40.56
CA LYS A 34 -22.44 -22.80 -40.66
C LYS A 34 -21.80 -23.99 -39.92
N LEU A 35 -22.22 -24.25 -38.69
CA LEU A 35 -21.76 -25.41 -37.91
C LEU A 35 -21.96 -26.74 -38.66
N LEU A 36 -23.08 -26.90 -39.36
CA LEU A 36 -23.36 -28.08 -40.19
C LEU A 36 -22.50 -28.18 -41.46
N ALA A 37 -21.99 -27.05 -41.98
CA ALA A 37 -21.04 -27.05 -43.09
C ALA A 37 -19.62 -27.36 -42.61
N ASP A 38 -19.22 -26.78 -41.49
CA ASP A 38 -17.91 -26.99 -40.87
C ASP A 38 -17.73 -28.48 -40.48
N LEU A 39 -18.75 -29.13 -39.90
CA LEU A 39 -18.78 -30.56 -39.60
C LEU A 39 -18.64 -31.47 -40.83
N ARG A 40 -19.33 -31.16 -41.93
CA ARG A 40 -19.21 -31.91 -43.19
C ARG A 40 -17.81 -31.78 -43.80
N THR A 41 -17.16 -30.63 -43.60
CA THR A 41 -15.79 -30.37 -44.08
C THR A 41 -14.77 -31.14 -43.25
N ALA A 42 -14.97 -31.27 -41.93
CA ALA A 42 -14.14 -32.10 -41.06
C ALA A 42 -14.21 -33.59 -41.42
N SER A 43 -15.43 -34.13 -41.66
CA SER A 43 -15.62 -35.53 -42.05
C SER A 43 -14.86 -35.90 -43.34
N ALA A 44 -14.82 -35.00 -44.33
CA ALA A 44 -14.14 -35.25 -45.61
C ALA A 44 -12.60 -35.24 -45.52
N LEU A 45 -12.02 -34.86 -44.38
CA LEU A 45 -10.58 -34.83 -44.17
C LEU A 45 -10.02 -36.12 -43.52
N ALA A 46 -10.88 -36.96 -42.93
CA ALA A 46 -10.48 -38.14 -42.18
C ALA A 46 -10.14 -39.36 -43.06
N ASP A 47 -10.86 -39.55 -44.18
CA ASP A 47 -10.82 -40.79 -44.98
C ASP A 47 -9.51 -41.02 -45.78
N ASN A 48 -8.57 -40.06 -45.78
CA ASN A 48 -7.38 -40.06 -46.66
C ASN A 48 -6.08 -40.59 -46.03
N VAL A 49 -6.12 -41.24 -44.86
CA VAL A 49 -4.91 -41.63 -44.09
C VAL A 49 -4.69 -43.17 -44.04
N SER A 50 -5.37 -43.94 -44.89
CA SER A 50 -5.32 -45.43 -44.88
C SER A 50 -4.98 -46.05 -46.24
N SER A 51 -3.81 -45.72 -46.80
CA SER A 51 -3.24 -46.38 -47.98
C SER A 51 -1.72 -46.50 -47.88
N LYS A 52 -1.15 -47.63 -48.33
CA LYS A 52 0.30 -47.85 -48.33
C LYS A 52 1.03 -46.83 -49.21
N PHE A 53 2.22 -46.42 -48.77
CA PHE A 53 3.07 -45.48 -49.49
C PHE A 53 3.70 -46.13 -50.72
N ASP A 54 3.33 -45.67 -51.92
CA ASP A 54 4.01 -45.99 -53.17
C ASP A 54 5.07 -44.91 -53.47
N ALA A 55 6.32 -45.32 -53.69
CA ALA A 55 7.45 -44.43 -53.87
C ALA A 55 7.55 -43.81 -55.28
N SER A 56 6.64 -44.15 -56.20
CA SER A 56 6.69 -43.70 -57.61
C SER A 56 6.22 -42.27 -57.88
N THR A 57 5.66 -41.57 -56.88
CA THR A 57 4.90 -40.31 -57.09
C THR A 57 5.52 -39.04 -56.47
N LEU A 58 6.80 -39.05 -56.08
CA LEU A 58 7.47 -37.89 -55.46
C LEU A 58 8.66 -37.35 -56.29
N GLU A 59 8.42 -36.29 -57.06
CA GLU A 59 9.47 -35.38 -57.56
C GLU A 59 9.74 -34.19 -56.60
N ASP A 60 8.83 -33.95 -55.65
CA ASP A 60 8.85 -32.78 -54.76
C ASP A 60 9.73 -33.02 -53.52
N THR A 61 11.00 -32.62 -53.63
CA THR A 61 11.97 -32.67 -52.52
C THR A 61 11.61 -31.76 -51.34
N SER A 62 10.79 -30.73 -51.53
CA SER A 62 10.34 -29.86 -50.43
C SER A 62 9.35 -30.57 -49.51
N LYS A 63 8.53 -31.49 -50.03
CA LYS A 63 7.68 -32.35 -49.17
C LYS A 63 8.50 -33.32 -48.32
N ILE A 64 9.56 -33.91 -48.89
CA ILE A 64 10.47 -34.79 -48.14
C ILE A 64 11.20 -34.00 -47.04
N ALA A 65 11.67 -32.79 -47.35
CA ALA A 65 12.28 -31.89 -46.37
C ALA A 65 11.28 -31.52 -45.26
N ASN A 66 10.06 -31.09 -45.61
CA ASN A 66 9.03 -30.72 -44.64
C ASN A 66 8.59 -31.90 -43.75
N MET A 67 8.52 -33.13 -44.28
CA MET A 67 8.26 -34.32 -43.47
C MET A 67 9.43 -34.69 -42.54
N MET A 68 10.69 -34.59 -43.01
CA MET A 68 11.87 -34.75 -42.14
C MET A 68 11.90 -33.69 -41.02
N THR A 69 11.57 -32.44 -41.33
CA THR A 69 11.47 -31.35 -40.35
C THR A 69 10.30 -31.56 -39.38
N ALA A 70 9.13 -32.03 -39.84
CA ALA A 70 8.01 -32.35 -38.96
C ALA A 70 8.35 -33.50 -37.99
N LEU A 71 8.99 -34.58 -38.49
CA LEU A 71 9.47 -35.69 -37.66
C LEU A 71 10.56 -35.28 -36.66
N ALA A 72 11.29 -34.19 -36.93
CA ALA A 72 12.30 -33.63 -36.03
C ALA A 72 11.75 -32.60 -35.02
N LEU A 73 10.48 -32.17 -35.15
CA LEU A 73 9.89 -31.07 -34.35
C LEU A 73 8.60 -31.45 -33.59
N THR A 74 8.25 -32.73 -33.52
CA THR A 74 7.21 -33.23 -32.59
C THR A 74 7.85 -33.78 -31.31
N ASP A 75 7.35 -33.36 -30.13
CA ASP A 75 7.81 -33.75 -28.78
C ASP A 75 7.50 -35.21 -28.38
N SER A 76 7.75 -36.15 -29.29
CA SER A 76 7.61 -37.60 -29.08
C SER A 76 8.75 -38.38 -29.75
N GLY A 77 9.89 -37.73 -29.96
CA GLY A 77 11.13 -38.39 -30.38
C GLY A 77 11.55 -39.47 -29.39
N SER A 78 11.95 -40.64 -29.91
CA SER A 78 12.50 -41.72 -29.07
C SER A 78 13.76 -41.26 -28.35
N ASN A 79 13.96 -41.73 -27.12
CA ASN A 79 15.12 -41.40 -26.29
C ASN A 79 16.44 -41.53 -27.08
N VAL A 80 17.12 -40.41 -27.32
CA VAL A 80 18.38 -40.34 -28.10
C VAL A 80 19.49 -41.20 -27.48
N TYR A 81 19.39 -41.51 -26.18
CA TYR A 81 20.33 -42.41 -25.48
C TYR A 81 20.09 -43.91 -25.72
N GLU A 82 19.03 -44.31 -26.44
CA GLU A 82 18.62 -45.72 -26.65
C GLU A 82 18.62 -46.19 -28.12
N GLN A 83 18.98 -45.32 -29.08
CA GLN A 83 19.05 -45.66 -30.51
C GLN A 83 20.47 -46.16 -30.91
N PRO A 84 20.64 -47.39 -31.43
CA PRO A 84 21.94 -47.91 -31.85
C PRO A 84 22.34 -47.35 -33.24
N SER A 85 23.20 -46.33 -33.25
CA SER A 85 23.80 -45.82 -34.49
C SER A 85 24.66 -46.88 -35.17
N LYS A 86 24.38 -47.16 -36.45
CA LYS A 86 25.06 -48.20 -37.27
C LYS A 86 26.56 -47.94 -37.56
N LEU A 87 27.15 -46.86 -37.06
CA LEU A 87 28.56 -46.53 -37.27
C LEU A 87 29.50 -47.11 -36.20
N PHE A 88 29.00 -47.54 -35.03
CA PHE A 88 29.83 -48.12 -33.97
C PHE A 88 29.12 -49.25 -33.22
N ALA A 89 29.77 -50.40 -33.09
CA ALA A 89 29.16 -51.60 -32.50
C ALA A 89 28.85 -51.49 -30.99
N SER A 90 29.47 -50.54 -30.27
CA SER A 90 29.07 -50.21 -28.90
C SER A 90 29.55 -48.83 -28.45
N ARG A 91 28.93 -48.30 -27.39
CA ARG A 91 29.31 -47.04 -26.72
C ARG A 91 30.79 -47.00 -26.30
N ALA A 92 31.39 -48.15 -26.00
CA ALA A 92 32.79 -48.27 -25.59
C ALA A 92 33.80 -48.09 -26.74
N SER A 93 33.41 -48.31 -28.02
CA SER A 93 34.30 -48.01 -29.15
C SER A 93 34.24 -46.51 -29.52
N PHE A 94 33.04 -45.92 -29.54
CA PHE A 94 32.86 -44.47 -29.75
C PHE A 94 33.65 -43.62 -28.74
N GLN A 95 33.77 -44.07 -27.50
CA GLN A 95 34.56 -43.38 -26.46
C GLN A 95 36.09 -43.54 -26.63
N LYS A 96 36.58 -44.49 -27.46
CA LYS A 96 38.01 -44.62 -27.79
C LYS A 96 38.42 -43.77 -28.99
N ASP A 97 37.63 -43.75 -30.06
CA ASP A 97 38.00 -43.04 -31.30
C ASP A 97 37.81 -41.52 -31.24
N ARG A 98 37.19 -40.97 -30.18
CA ARG A 98 36.96 -39.53 -30.00
C ARG A 98 38.26 -38.67 -29.99
N ALA A 99 39.43 -39.29 -30.01
CA ALA A 99 40.73 -38.62 -30.02
C ALA A 99 41.17 -38.07 -31.39
N LEU A 100 40.68 -38.58 -32.53
CA LEU A 100 41.11 -38.13 -33.86
C LEU A 100 39.97 -38.00 -34.89
N HIS A 101 40.06 -36.92 -35.69
CA HIS A 101 39.35 -36.63 -36.94
C HIS A 101 37.81 -36.60 -36.95
N GLN A 102 37.25 -35.39 -36.96
CA GLN A 102 35.93 -35.13 -37.53
C GLN A 102 35.98 -35.28 -39.07
N PRO A 103 35.02 -35.97 -39.71
CA PRO A 103 34.87 -35.94 -41.17
C PRO A 103 34.44 -34.55 -41.66
N THR A 104 35.09 -34.04 -42.71
CA THR A 104 34.89 -32.67 -43.21
C THR A 104 33.77 -32.49 -44.24
N SER A 105 33.00 -33.54 -44.55
CA SER A 105 31.76 -33.42 -45.35
C SER A 105 30.76 -34.53 -45.01
N PHE A 106 29.47 -34.23 -45.13
CA PHE A 106 28.39 -35.20 -45.08
C PHE A 106 27.95 -35.54 -46.51
N THR A 107 27.86 -36.83 -46.84
CA THR A 107 27.26 -37.30 -48.09
C THR A 107 25.73 -37.44 -47.95
N PRO A 108 24.95 -37.16 -49.02
CA PRO A 108 23.49 -37.24 -48.96
C PRO A 108 23.01 -38.70 -48.93
N VAL A 109 22.00 -38.96 -48.08
CA VAL A 109 21.35 -40.27 -47.94
C VAL A 109 20.38 -40.52 -49.10
N SER A 110 20.32 -41.75 -49.63
CA SER A 110 19.43 -42.08 -50.73
C SER A 110 17.95 -42.16 -50.29
N VAL A 111 17.03 -41.74 -51.17
CA VAL A 111 15.57 -41.83 -50.92
C VAL A 111 15.13 -43.28 -50.63
N ALA A 112 15.77 -44.25 -51.28
CA ALA A 112 15.54 -45.68 -51.06
C ALA A 112 16.00 -46.19 -49.68
N GLU A 113 16.94 -45.52 -49.00
CA GLU A 113 17.30 -45.83 -47.60
C GLU A 113 16.39 -45.15 -46.59
N ALA A 114 15.99 -43.90 -46.86
CA ALA A 114 14.98 -43.20 -46.05
C ALA A 114 13.66 -44.01 -46.03
N THR A 115 13.16 -44.41 -47.20
CA THR A 115 11.92 -45.19 -47.34
C THR A 115 11.99 -46.54 -46.61
N ARG A 116 13.14 -47.25 -46.68
CA ARG A 116 13.32 -48.52 -45.97
C ARG A 116 13.37 -48.33 -44.44
N SER A 117 13.93 -47.23 -43.95
CA SER A 117 13.93 -46.92 -42.51
C SER A 117 12.53 -46.55 -42.01
N VAL A 118 11.74 -45.79 -42.78
CA VAL A 118 10.35 -45.46 -42.45
C VAL A 118 9.49 -46.74 -42.38
N ASN A 119 9.55 -47.61 -43.40
CA ASN A 119 8.76 -48.84 -43.41
C ASN A 119 9.17 -49.80 -42.27
N ALA A 120 10.45 -49.89 -41.92
CA ALA A 120 10.93 -50.68 -40.78
C ALA A 120 10.46 -50.17 -39.41
N VAL A 121 10.03 -48.91 -39.30
CA VAL A 121 9.37 -48.36 -38.09
C VAL A 121 7.88 -48.67 -38.09
N LEU A 122 7.23 -48.67 -39.26
CA LEU A 122 5.80 -48.97 -39.41
C LEU A 122 5.48 -50.46 -39.21
N ASP A 123 6.32 -51.36 -39.73
CA ASP A 123 6.09 -52.82 -39.73
C ASP A 123 6.50 -53.54 -38.42
N ASN A 124 6.51 -52.87 -37.25
CA ASN A 124 6.93 -53.46 -35.96
C ASN A 124 5.73 -53.78 -35.03
N PRO A 125 5.16 -55.01 -35.05
CA PRO A 125 3.80 -55.23 -34.54
C PRO A 125 3.70 -55.51 -33.03
N LYS A 126 4.83 -55.58 -32.30
CA LYS A 126 4.89 -56.22 -30.96
C LYS A 126 4.83 -55.28 -29.76
N LYS A 127 4.23 -54.09 -29.90
CA LYS A 127 4.03 -53.14 -28.78
C LYS A 127 2.63 -52.49 -28.68
N VAL A 128 1.68 -52.83 -29.56
CA VAL A 128 0.38 -52.13 -29.63
C VAL A 128 -0.61 -52.60 -28.55
N ASP A 129 -0.88 -53.91 -28.46
CA ASP A 129 -2.00 -54.48 -27.66
C ASP A 129 -2.05 -53.98 -26.20
N LYS A 130 -0.92 -54.07 -25.48
CA LYS A 130 -0.86 -53.70 -24.04
C LYS A 130 -1.01 -52.20 -23.75
N CYS A 131 -0.89 -51.34 -24.76
CA CYS A 131 -1.18 -49.92 -24.63
C CYS A 131 -2.68 -49.66 -24.85
N GLN A 132 -3.26 -50.29 -25.87
CA GLN A 132 -4.65 -50.12 -26.27
C GLN A 132 -5.62 -50.72 -25.23
N GLU A 133 -5.33 -51.91 -24.68
CA GLU A 133 -6.05 -52.49 -23.52
C GLU A 133 -6.09 -51.57 -22.28
N ARG A 134 -5.05 -50.75 -22.09
CA ARG A 134 -4.94 -49.85 -20.94
C ARG A 134 -5.71 -48.56 -21.18
N LEU A 135 -5.71 -48.06 -22.42
CA LEU A 135 -6.48 -46.89 -22.83
C LEU A 135 -7.99 -47.15 -22.76
N LEU A 136 -8.44 -48.30 -23.26
CA LEU A 136 -9.84 -48.74 -23.20
C LEU A 136 -10.31 -48.94 -21.75
N ARG A 137 -9.45 -49.46 -20.85
CA ARG A 137 -9.75 -49.53 -19.41
C ARG A 137 -9.93 -48.16 -18.77
N VAL A 138 -9.03 -47.21 -19.03
CA VAL A 138 -9.17 -45.84 -18.50
C VAL A 138 -10.43 -45.15 -19.05
N LEU A 139 -10.76 -45.35 -20.33
CA LEU A 139 -12.03 -44.86 -20.90
C LEU A 139 -13.24 -45.48 -20.21
N ALA A 140 -13.26 -46.79 -19.99
CA ALA A 140 -14.36 -47.47 -19.27
C ALA A 140 -14.48 -47.04 -17.80
N GLU A 141 -13.36 -46.84 -17.09
CA GLU A 141 -13.31 -46.35 -15.71
C GLU A 141 -13.87 -44.91 -15.61
N VAL A 142 -13.41 -43.99 -16.48
CA VAL A 142 -13.92 -42.61 -16.52
C VAL A 142 -15.39 -42.56 -16.95
N LYS A 143 -15.79 -43.39 -17.93
CA LYS A 143 -17.18 -43.53 -18.39
C LYS A 143 -18.11 -43.91 -17.24
N GLN A 144 -17.71 -44.90 -16.43
CA GLN A 144 -18.50 -45.33 -15.28
C GLN A 144 -18.57 -44.24 -14.21
N GLN A 145 -17.45 -43.59 -13.87
CA GLN A 145 -17.42 -42.50 -12.89
C GLN A 145 -18.32 -41.31 -13.28
N VAL A 146 -18.32 -40.93 -14.56
CA VAL A 146 -19.19 -39.85 -15.08
C VAL A 146 -20.67 -40.26 -15.02
N GLU A 147 -21.00 -41.52 -15.33
CA GLU A 147 -22.38 -42.02 -15.28
C GLU A 147 -22.89 -42.19 -13.84
N ASP A 148 -22.06 -42.68 -12.93
CA ASP A 148 -22.34 -42.79 -11.49
C ASP A 148 -22.56 -41.40 -10.88
N ALA A 149 -21.70 -40.42 -11.22
CA ALA A 149 -21.89 -39.03 -10.83
C ALA A 149 -23.20 -38.46 -11.39
N ARG A 150 -23.50 -38.68 -12.68
CA ARG A 150 -24.75 -38.23 -13.33
C ARG A 150 -25.99 -38.81 -12.64
N THR A 151 -25.93 -40.07 -12.23
CA THR A 151 -27.02 -40.78 -11.54
C THR A 151 -27.16 -40.34 -10.08
N SER A 152 -26.05 -40.05 -9.38
CA SER A 152 -26.07 -39.56 -7.99
C SER A 152 -26.82 -38.24 -7.81
N LEU A 153 -26.90 -37.45 -8.89
CA LEU A 153 -27.62 -36.18 -9.01
C LEU A 153 -29.10 -36.33 -9.43
N ASP A 154 -29.64 -37.54 -9.61
CA ASP A 154 -31.07 -37.69 -9.87
C ASP A 154 -31.88 -37.32 -8.61
N ILE A 155 -32.96 -36.56 -8.81
CA ILE A 155 -33.77 -36.00 -7.73
C ILE A 155 -34.77 -37.05 -7.27
N GLU A 156 -34.66 -37.49 -6.02
CA GLU A 156 -35.61 -38.43 -5.42
C GLU A 156 -37.00 -37.78 -5.22
N PRO A 157 -38.12 -38.54 -5.32
CA PRO A 157 -39.47 -37.99 -5.18
C PRO A 157 -39.79 -37.35 -3.81
N SER A 158 -38.92 -37.57 -2.81
CA SER A 158 -38.96 -37.00 -1.46
C SER A 158 -38.27 -35.64 -1.33
N PHE A 159 -37.47 -35.22 -2.34
CA PHE A 159 -36.63 -34.02 -2.26
C PHE A 159 -37.46 -32.74 -2.19
N SER A 160 -37.10 -31.85 -1.26
CA SER A 160 -37.76 -30.56 -1.03
C SER A 160 -36.76 -29.41 -1.05
N LEU A 161 -37.02 -28.40 -1.88
CA LEU A 161 -36.24 -27.15 -1.91
C LEU A 161 -36.44 -26.28 -0.65
N ASN A 162 -37.45 -26.58 0.17
CA ASN A 162 -37.71 -25.90 1.45
C ASN A 162 -37.02 -26.59 2.64
N ASP A 163 -36.24 -27.64 2.39
CA ASP A 163 -35.56 -28.43 3.41
C ASP A 163 -34.04 -28.24 3.30
N LEU A 164 -33.46 -27.63 4.34
CA LEU A 164 -32.05 -27.27 4.36
C LEU A 164 -31.11 -28.49 4.38
N GLU A 165 -31.54 -29.63 4.93
CA GLU A 165 -30.69 -30.83 4.94
C GLU A 165 -30.66 -31.46 3.54
N HIS A 166 -31.82 -31.56 2.88
CA HIS A 166 -31.90 -32.00 1.49
C HIS A 166 -31.09 -31.09 0.54
N VAL A 167 -31.18 -29.76 0.71
CA VAL A 167 -30.39 -28.80 -0.09
C VAL A 167 -28.89 -28.99 0.13
N ALA A 168 -28.42 -29.09 1.39
CA ALA A 168 -27.00 -29.28 1.70
C ALA A 168 -26.45 -30.62 1.18
N GLN A 169 -27.22 -31.71 1.32
CA GLN A 169 -26.86 -33.01 0.75
C GLN A 169 -26.74 -32.94 -0.78
N MET A 170 -27.64 -32.21 -1.46
CA MET A 170 -27.59 -32.05 -2.92
C MET A 170 -26.44 -31.13 -3.38
N GLN A 171 -26.16 -30.04 -2.68
CA GLN A 171 -24.99 -29.18 -2.93
C GLN A 171 -23.67 -29.96 -2.79
N SER A 172 -23.56 -30.85 -1.80
CA SER A 172 -22.42 -31.75 -1.62
C SER A 172 -22.26 -32.73 -2.79
N LYS A 173 -23.37 -33.34 -3.26
CA LYS A 173 -23.39 -34.20 -4.46
C LYS A 173 -22.96 -33.42 -5.72
N VAL A 174 -23.48 -32.21 -5.94
CA VAL A 174 -23.12 -31.33 -7.08
C VAL A 174 -21.64 -30.97 -7.06
N THR A 175 -21.09 -30.62 -5.90
CA THR A 175 -19.66 -30.32 -5.72
C THR A 175 -18.78 -31.53 -6.04
N THR A 176 -19.18 -32.71 -5.55
CA THR A 176 -18.49 -33.99 -5.84
C THR A 176 -18.51 -34.31 -7.33
N ALA A 177 -19.67 -34.16 -7.98
CA ALA A 177 -19.85 -34.40 -9.41
C ALA A 177 -19.03 -33.41 -10.27
N SER A 178 -18.91 -32.15 -9.87
CA SER A 178 -18.05 -31.16 -10.54
C SER A 178 -16.55 -31.50 -10.45
N GLY A 179 -16.11 -32.04 -9.31
CA GLY A 179 -14.77 -32.59 -9.16
C GLY A 179 -14.50 -33.80 -10.08
N ILE A 180 -15.49 -34.69 -10.22
CA ILE A 180 -15.43 -35.85 -11.14
C ILE A 180 -15.39 -35.39 -12.60
N ALA A 181 -16.24 -34.44 -13.00
CA ALA A 181 -16.25 -33.86 -14.34
C ALA A 181 -14.89 -33.23 -14.71
N SER A 182 -14.32 -32.43 -13.80
CA SER A 182 -13.00 -31.82 -13.95
C SER A 182 -11.88 -32.86 -14.10
N SER A 183 -11.96 -33.97 -13.34
CA SER A 183 -11.01 -35.08 -13.41
C SER A 183 -11.16 -35.90 -14.71
N ALA A 184 -12.39 -36.04 -15.21
CA ALA A 184 -12.69 -36.67 -16.49
C ALA A 184 -12.12 -35.84 -17.66
N GLU A 185 -12.33 -34.52 -17.68
CA GLU A 185 -11.73 -33.62 -18.67
C GLU A 185 -10.21 -33.76 -18.72
N GLU A 186 -9.53 -33.70 -17.57
CA GLU A 186 -8.07 -33.80 -17.50
C GLU A 186 -7.57 -35.17 -18.01
N SER A 187 -8.30 -36.25 -17.69
CA SER A 187 -7.99 -37.60 -18.18
C SER A 187 -8.15 -37.72 -19.70
N LEU A 188 -9.19 -37.10 -20.27
CA LEU A 188 -9.50 -37.14 -21.71
C LEU A 188 -8.50 -36.36 -22.58
N LYS A 189 -7.78 -35.36 -22.02
CA LYS A 189 -6.73 -34.58 -22.75
C LYS A 189 -5.58 -35.45 -23.25
N HIS A 190 -5.35 -36.62 -22.66
CA HIS A 190 -4.28 -37.55 -23.04
C HIS A 190 -4.76 -38.75 -23.88
N VAL A 191 -6.05 -38.83 -24.18
CA VAL A 191 -6.66 -39.90 -24.99
C VAL A 191 -6.77 -39.45 -26.45
N ARG A 192 -6.39 -40.31 -27.41
CA ARG A 192 -6.59 -40.07 -28.85
C ARG A 192 -8.07 -40.12 -29.23
N ASP A 193 -8.45 -39.35 -30.23
CA ASP A 193 -9.84 -39.24 -30.65
C ASP A 193 -10.36 -40.53 -31.32
N GLY A 194 -11.63 -40.85 -31.08
CA GLY A 194 -12.29 -42.09 -31.48
C GLY A 194 -13.65 -42.24 -30.80
N GLU A 195 -14.48 -43.19 -31.25
CA GLU A 195 -15.90 -43.28 -30.89
C GLU A 195 -16.17 -43.37 -29.38
N GLU A 196 -15.41 -44.17 -28.63
CA GLU A 196 -15.57 -44.25 -27.17
C GLU A 196 -15.23 -42.94 -26.45
N LYS A 197 -14.30 -42.13 -26.98
CA LYS A 197 -13.96 -40.82 -26.40
C LYS A 197 -15.13 -39.85 -26.57
N GLU A 198 -15.80 -39.86 -27.72
CA GLU A 198 -17.00 -39.03 -27.95
C GLU A 198 -18.22 -39.48 -27.13
N ASP A 199 -18.42 -40.78 -26.87
CA ASP A 199 -19.46 -41.24 -25.92
C ASP A 199 -19.19 -40.73 -24.49
N VAL A 200 -17.94 -40.75 -24.02
CA VAL A 200 -17.58 -40.18 -22.71
C VAL A 200 -17.74 -38.66 -22.69
N ILE A 201 -17.33 -37.95 -23.75
CA ILE A 201 -17.54 -36.50 -23.88
C ILE A 201 -19.04 -36.16 -23.94
N GLY A 202 -19.87 -36.99 -24.57
CA GLY A 202 -21.33 -36.85 -24.59
C GLY A 202 -21.95 -36.97 -23.20
N ARG A 203 -21.54 -37.98 -22.42
CA ARG A 203 -21.96 -38.17 -21.03
C ARG A 203 -21.48 -37.04 -20.12
N LEU A 204 -20.26 -36.57 -20.32
CA LEU A 204 -19.67 -35.45 -19.59
C LEU A 204 -20.46 -34.16 -19.81
N ARG A 205 -20.78 -33.81 -21.07
CA ARG A 205 -21.67 -32.68 -21.39
C ARG A 205 -23.05 -32.81 -20.73
N ALA A 206 -23.61 -34.03 -20.64
CA ALA A 206 -24.87 -34.27 -19.95
C ALA A 206 -24.77 -34.14 -18.41
N LEU A 207 -23.60 -34.47 -17.83
CA LEU A 207 -23.27 -34.22 -16.43
C LEU A 207 -23.13 -32.72 -16.16
N ASP A 208 -22.37 -31.99 -16.99
CA ASP A 208 -22.16 -30.54 -16.86
C ASP A 208 -23.45 -29.74 -16.98
N LEU A 209 -24.33 -30.09 -17.93
CA LEU A 209 -25.67 -29.50 -18.05
C LEU A 209 -26.50 -29.72 -16.79
N LYS A 210 -26.39 -30.89 -16.15
CA LYS A 210 -27.13 -31.23 -14.92
C LYS A 210 -26.54 -30.54 -13.69
N ILE A 211 -25.21 -30.43 -13.59
CA ILE A 211 -24.50 -29.62 -12.58
C ILE A 211 -24.91 -28.14 -12.72
N THR A 212 -24.89 -27.60 -13.94
CA THR A 212 -25.28 -26.20 -14.23
C THR A 212 -26.75 -25.94 -13.88
N TYR A 213 -27.65 -26.86 -14.22
CA TYR A 213 -29.07 -26.77 -13.87
C TYR A 213 -29.29 -26.80 -12.35
N LEU A 214 -28.70 -27.77 -11.64
CA LEU A 214 -28.84 -27.87 -10.19
C LEU A 214 -28.20 -26.67 -9.48
N GLY A 215 -27.03 -26.20 -9.93
CA GLY A 215 -26.38 -24.99 -9.40
C GLY A 215 -27.15 -23.68 -9.66
N ALA A 216 -28.15 -23.69 -10.55
CA ALA A 216 -29.05 -22.56 -10.80
C ALA A 216 -30.46 -22.71 -10.15
N VAL A 217 -30.72 -23.85 -9.49
CA VAL A 217 -32.03 -24.19 -8.88
C VAL A 217 -31.90 -24.44 -7.37
N LEU A 218 -30.75 -24.93 -6.90
CA LEU A 218 -30.40 -24.92 -5.49
C LEU A 218 -30.14 -23.47 -5.04
N PRO A 219 -30.52 -23.08 -3.81
CA PRO A 219 -30.09 -21.82 -3.22
C PRO A 219 -28.56 -21.68 -3.22
N GLU A 220 -28.06 -20.44 -3.25
CA GLU A 220 -26.65 -20.15 -2.97
C GLU A 220 -26.26 -20.62 -1.56
N GLU A 221 -24.96 -20.82 -1.31
CA GLU A 221 -24.47 -21.41 -0.07
C GLU A 221 -24.45 -20.37 1.09
N THR A 222 -25.64 -19.96 1.54
CA THR A 222 -25.87 -18.91 2.57
C THR A 222 -25.39 -19.28 3.97
N THR A 223 -24.72 -20.43 4.15
CA THR A 223 -24.11 -20.84 5.41
C THR A 223 -22.76 -20.12 5.58
N PRO A 224 -22.47 -19.55 6.76
CA PRO A 224 -21.17 -18.94 7.04
C PRO A 224 -20.02 -19.93 6.87
N PHE A 225 -18.88 -19.44 6.36
CA PHE A 225 -17.69 -20.25 6.14
C PHE A 225 -17.14 -20.80 7.46
N GLN A 226 -17.02 -22.12 7.58
CA GLN A 226 -16.63 -22.78 8.83
C GLN A 226 -15.11 -22.76 9.02
N TYR A 227 -14.64 -22.10 10.09
CA TYR A 227 -13.24 -22.10 10.50
C TYR A 227 -13.10 -22.65 11.92
N ASP A 228 -12.31 -23.72 12.07
CA ASP A 228 -12.05 -24.31 13.38
C ASP A 228 -11.05 -23.47 14.19
N ALA A 229 -11.58 -22.79 15.21
CA ALA A 229 -10.87 -21.96 16.19
C ALA A 229 -10.62 -22.66 17.54
N SER A 230 -11.09 -23.90 17.72
CA SER A 230 -11.05 -24.62 19.01
C SER A 230 -9.64 -24.81 19.59
N TYR A 231 -8.62 -24.78 18.74
CA TYR A 231 -7.20 -24.82 19.11
C TYR A 231 -6.72 -23.60 19.93
N VAL A 232 -7.45 -22.48 19.93
CA VAL A 232 -7.08 -21.27 20.71
C VAL A 232 -7.58 -21.37 22.16
N ALA A 233 -8.75 -21.97 22.37
CA ALA A 233 -9.33 -22.18 23.70
C ALA A 233 -8.64 -23.33 24.51
N GLN A 234 -7.83 -24.15 23.84
CA GLN A 234 -7.13 -25.28 24.45
C GLN A 234 -5.67 -24.92 24.76
N SER A 235 -5.23 -25.11 26.01
CA SER A 235 -3.80 -24.97 26.35
C SER A 235 -2.97 -26.02 25.60
N PRO A 236 -2.06 -25.62 24.70
CA PRO A 236 -1.48 -26.51 23.68
C PRO A 236 -0.50 -27.54 24.25
N ILE A 237 -0.04 -27.33 25.49
CA ILE A 237 0.86 -28.24 26.20
C ILE A 237 0.19 -29.02 27.35
N LYS A 238 -1.11 -28.79 27.63
CA LYS A 238 -1.82 -29.37 28.80
C LYS A 238 -1.78 -30.90 28.85
N ASN A 239 -1.71 -31.55 27.68
CA ASN A 239 -1.74 -33.00 27.53
C ASN A 239 -0.33 -33.64 27.54
N LEU A 240 0.72 -32.85 27.78
CA LEU A 240 2.10 -33.33 27.94
C LEU A 240 2.44 -33.51 29.44
N ASP A 241 3.44 -34.34 29.74
CA ASP A 241 4.00 -34.46 31.09
C ASP A 241 4.51 -33.12 31.64
N MET A 242 4.47 -32.95 32.97
CA MET A 242 4.86 -31.72 33.64
C MET A 242 6.32 -31.31 33.36
N ILE A 243 7.24 -32.26 33.19
CA ILE A 243 8.64 -31.98 32.84
C ILE A 243 8.71 -31.44 31.40
N ALA A 244 7.95 -32.03 30.47
CA ALA A 244 7.86 -31.54 29.09
C ALA A 244 7.22 -30.15 29.01
N GLN A 245 6.16 -29.88 29.80
CA GLN A 245 5.54 -28.56 29.92
C GLN A 245 6.54 -27.50 30.41
N VAL A 246 7.25 -27.77 31.51
CA VAL A 246 8.27 -26.87 32.08
C VAL A 246 9.42 -26.64 31.10
N MET A 247 9.86 -27.67 30.37
CA MET A 247 10.92 -27.54 29.37
C MET A 247 10.51 -26.68 28.16
N ILE A 248 9.27 -26.79 27.70
CA ILE A 248 8.74 -25.93 26.63
C ILE A 248 8.65 -24.48 27.12
N LEU A 249 8.08 -24.26 28.32
CA LEU A 249 8.00 -22.95 28.95
C LEU A 249 9.38 -22.30 29.16
N LEU A 250 10.39 -23.07 29.61
CA LEU A 250 11.76 -22.58 29.77
C LEU A 250 12.34 -22.05 28.45
N GLY A 251 12.16 -22.79 27.34
CA GLY A 251 12.60 -22.34 26.02
C GLY A 251 11.94 -21.02 25.58
N ILE A 252 10.65 -20.87 25.88
CA ILE A 252 9.86 -19.67 25.55
C ILE A 252 10.29 -18.47 26.41
N VAL A 253 10.41 -18.65 27.73
CA VAL A 253 10.88 -17.58 28.64
C VAL A 253 12.28 -17.13 28.23
N CYS A 254 13.20 -18.07 27.95
CA CYS A 254 14.54 -17.76 27.45
C CYS A 254 14.52 -16.96 26.15
N HIS A 255 13.72 -17.36 25.16
CA HIS A 255 13.72 -16.72 23.84
C HIS A 255 12.92 -15.42 23.77
N VAL A 256 11.66 -15.44 24.24
CA VAL A 256 10.67 -14.38 24.04
C VAL A 256 10.74 -13.31 25.14
N ILE A 257 10.95 -13.70 26.39
CA ILE A 257 10.93 -12.77 27.54
C ILE A 257 12.35 -12.25 27.85
N ILE A 258 13.35 -13.13 27.84
CA ILE A 258 14.75 -12.78 28.13
C ILE A 258 15.49 -12.33 26.85
N GLY A 259 14.96 -12.63 25.65
CA GLY A 259 15.55 -12.21 24.39
C GLY A 259 16.79 -13.01 23.94
N LEU A 260 16.98 -14.23 24.47
CA LEU A 260 18.11 -15.08 24.07
C LEU A 260 17.96 -15.58 22.63
N GLY A 261 19.06 -15.55 21.89
CA GLY A 261 19.13 -16.10 20.54
C GLY A 261 18.91 -17.61 20.48
N THR A 262 18.56 -18.09 19.30
CA THR A 262 18.21 -19.51 19.03
C THR A 262 19.24 -20.50 19.55
N ASP A 263 20.53 -20.25 19.34
CA ASP A 263 21.59 -21.19 19.73
C ASP A 263 21.85 -21.22 21.25
N PRO A 264 21.96 -20.07 21.97
CA PRO A 264 21.90 -20.05 23.43
C PRO A 264 20.68 -20.77 24.02
N THR A 265 19.47 -20.57 23.47
CA THR A 265 18.26 -21.23 24.00
C THR A 265 18.24 -22.73 23.68
N ASN A 266 18.70 -23.16 22.50
CA ASN A 266 18.91 -24.57 22.19
C ASN A 266 19.93 -25.21 23.14
N PHE A 267 21.03 -24.52 23.47
CA PHE A 267 22.03 -24.99 24.42
C PHE A 267 21.46 -25.19 25.83
N VAL A 268 20.66 -24.23 26.33
CA VAL A 268 19.94 -24.35 27.62
C VAL A 268 19.00 -25.56 27.61
N LEU A 269 18.15 -25.70 26.58
CA LEU A 269 17.23 -26.83 26.45
C LEU A 269 17.97 -28.18 26.40
N GLN A 270 19.06 -28.27 25.64
CA GLN A 270 19.85 -29.50 25.53
C GLN A 270 20.60 -29.82 26.83
N THR A 271 21.09 -28.82 27.55
CA THR A 271 21.76 -29.01 28.86
C THR A 271 20.78 -29.52 29.90
N VAL A 272 19.57 -28.94 30.01
CA VAL A 272 18.57 -29.43 30.97
C VAL A 272 18.02 -30.80 30.55
N THR A 273 17.86 -31.06 29.25
CA THR A 273 17.53 -32.42 28.74
C THR A 273 18.59 -33.46 29.12
N LEU A 274 19.88 -33.10 29.09
CA LEU A 274 20.97 -33.98 29.50
C LEU A 274 20.94 -34.24 31.01
N LEU A 275 20.65 -33.22 31.83
CA LEU A 275 20.47 -33.37 33.28
C LEU A 275 19.28 -34.28 33.62
N ILE A 276 18.14 -34.13 32.93
CA ILE A 276 16.97 -35.01 33.08
C ILE A 276 17.35 -36.46 32.75
N LYS A 277 18.03 -36.70 31.63
CA LYS A 277 18.49 -38.05 31.24
C LYS A 277 19.45 -38.65 32.27
N MET A 278 20.37 -37.86 32.82
CA MET A 278 21.31 -38.30 33.86
C MET A 278 20.58 -38.65 35.18
N VAL A 279 19.57 -37.87 35.58
CA VAL A 279 18.76 -38.18 36.77
C VAL A 279 17.91 -39.44 36.54
N MET A 280 17.32 -39.61 35.36
CA MET A 280 16.59 -40.84 35.01
C MET A 280 17.50 -42.07 35.00
N SER A 281 18.74 -41.95 34.51
CA SER A 281 19.66 -43.10 34.40
C SER A 281 20.21 -43.58 35.75
N LEU A 282 20.27 -42.72 36.78
CA LEU A 282 20.51 -43.13 38.17
C LEU A 282 19.44 -44.09 38.72
N HIS A 283 18.23 -44.09 38.14
CA HIS A 283 17.11 -44.97 38.51
C HIS A 283 16.81 -46.05 37.45
N ALA A 284 17.51 -46.04 36.31
CA ALA A 284 17.32 -47.01 35.23
C ALA A 284 17.83 -48.42 35.63
N LYS A 285 17.22 -49.46 35.04
CA LYS A 285 17.68 -50.83 35.25
C LYS A 285 18.92 -51.09 34.39
N LYS A 286 20.01 -51.51 35.03
CA LYS A 286 21.21 -51.98 34.34
C LYS A 286 21.03 -53.44 33.90
N ASN A 287 21.12 -53.66 32.60
CA ASN A 287 21.13 -54.99 32.00
C ASN A 287 22.46 -55.71 32.24
N SER A 288 22.49 -57.02 32.00
CA SER A 288 23.68 -57.87 32.15
C SER A 288 24.81 -57.57 31.17
N ASP A 289 24.57 -56.73 30.16
CA ASP A 289 25.57 -56.19 29.22
C ASP A 289 26.10 -54.79 29.61
N GLY A 290 25.60 -54.22 30.72
CA GLY A 290 25.94 -52.88 31.19
C GLY A 290 25.10 -51.75 30.57
N THR A 291 24.15 -52.04 29.68
CA THR A 291 23.23 -51.02 29.15
C THR A 291 22.20 -50.59 30.19
N GLU A 292 21.90 -49.29 30.24
CA GLU A 292 20.86 -48.71 31.09
C GLU A 292 19.55 -48.64 30.30
N THR A 293 18.54 -49.40 30.74
CA THR A 293 17.19 -49.33 30.16
C THR A 293 16.29 -48.45 31.02
N TYR A 294 15.82 -47.37 30.39
CA TYR A 294 14.72 -46.56 30.91
C TYR A 294 13.42 -47.38 30.95
N ASP A 295 12.55 -47.07 31.91
CA ASP A 295 11.20 -47.65 31.94
C ASP A 295 10.25 -46.95 30.94
N ALA A 296 9.04 -47.51 30.78
CA ALA A 296 8.07 -47.02 29.80
C ALA A 296 7.60 -45.58 30.06
N GLN A 297 7.55 -45.14 31.32
CA GLN A 297 7.16 -43.77 31.67
C GLN A 297 8.31 -42.80 31.43
N GLN A 298 9.55 -43.21 31.74
CA GLN A 298 10.75 -42.45 31.40
C GLN A 298 10.90 -42.25 29.89
N ILE A 299 10.62 -43.29 29.08
CA ILE A 299 10.66 -43.21 27.61
C ILE A 299 9.62 -42.21 27.08
N ASP A 300 8.37 -42.31 27.53
CA ASP A 300 7.28 -41.39 27.14
C ASP A 300 7.64 -39.91 27.44
N ILE A 301 8.10 -39.62 28.66
CA ILE A 301 8.54 -38.27 29.04
C ILE A 301 9.68 -37.78 28.12
N LEU A 302 10.65 -38.64 27.78
CA LEU A 302 11.79 -38.30 26.93
C LEU A 302 11.40 -38.01 25.48
N GLU A 303 10.36 -38.64 24.94
CA GLU A 303 9.80 -38.33 23.60
C GLU A 303 8.99 -37.02 23.60
N GLN A 304 8.39 -36.67 24.75
CA GLN A 304 7.66 -35.43 24.94
C GLN A 304 8.56 -34.20 25.19
N LEU A 305 9.86 -34.37 25.49
CA LEU A 305 10.79 -33.23 25.62
C LEU A 305 11.01 -32.49 24.28
N PRO A 306 11.18 -31.15 24.29
CA PRO A 306 11.48 -30.39 23.08
C PRO A 306 12.95 -30.55 22.67
N SER A 307 13.20 -31.13 21.49
CA SER A 307 14.57 -31.32 20.96
C SER A 307 15.26 -30.02 20.51
N SER A 308 14.50 -28.93 20.37
CA SER A 308 14.98 -27.59 20.02
C SER A 308 13.93 -26.52 20.38
N LEU A 309 14.35 -25.26 20.39
CA LEU A 309 13.46 -24.10 20.51
C LEU A 309 12.37 -24.11 19.43
N HIS A 310 12.67 -24.52 18.20
CA HIS A 310 11.65 -24.61 17.13
C HIS A 310 10.52 -25.60 17.50
N VAL A 311 10.88 -26.75 18.09
CA VAL A 311 9.88 -27.72 18.58
C VAL A 311 9.11 -27.17 19.78
N ALA A 312 9.75 -26.41 20.67
CA ALA A 312 9.05 -25.74 21.79
C ALA A 312 8.04 -24.69 21.30
N LEU A 313 8.44 -23.78 20.40
CA LEU A 313 7.58 -22.74 19.82
C LEU A 313 6.39 -23.33 19.05
N ASN A 314 6.61 -24.42 18.30
CA ASN A 314 5.55 -25.14 17.61
C ASN A 314 4.60 -25.87 18.58
N ARG A 315 5.12 -26.60 19.58
CA ARG A 315 4.30 -27.31 20.59
C ARG A 315 3.50 -26.35 21.49
N PHE A 316 3.94 -25.11 21.66
CA PHE A 316 3.20 -24.07 22.38
C PHE A 316 2.33 -23.18 21.46
N ASN A 317 2.30 -23.44 20.15
CA ASN A 317 1.47 -22.71 19.19
C ASN A 317 1.70 -21.18 19.17
N ILE A 318 2.92 -20.70 19.41
CA ILE A 318 3.26 -19.25 19.35
C ILE A 318 3.35 -18.75 17.90
N ASN A 319 3.76 -19.64 16.99
CA ASN A 319 3.91 -19.30 15.58
C ASN A 319 2.52 -19.18 14.91
N ARG A 320 2.11 -17.96 14.53
CA ARG A 320 0.92 -17.72 13.68
C ARG A 320 0.93 -18.65 12.45
N LYS A 321 -0.25 -19.09 12.01
CA LYS A 321 -0.42 -19.98 10.85
C LYS A 321 -0.03 -19.25 9.55
N MET A 322 1.21 -19.45 9.12
CA MET A 322 1.73 -18.93 7.85
C MET A 322 1.37 -19.87 6.69
N LEU A 323 0.78 -19.32 5.62
CA LEU A 323 0.60 -20.01 4.34
C LEU A 323 1.64 -19.52 3.33
N GLN A 324 2.36 -20.46 2.70
CA GLN A 324 3.29 -20.15 1.63
C GLN A 324 2.57 -20.16 0.28
N TYR A 325 2.66 -19.05 -0.45
CA TYR A 325 2.20 -18.90 -1.82
C TYR A 325 3.38 -18.98 -2.81
N ALA A 326 3.13 -19.51 -3.99
CA ALA A 326 4.04 -19.38 -5.13
C ALA A 326 3.66 -18.12 -5.93
N VAL A 327 4.53 -17.11 -5.93
CA VAL A 327 4.31 -15.87 -6.70
C VAL A 327 4.92 -16.02 -8.08
N CYS A 328 4.18 -15.62 -9.12
CA CYS A 328 4.72 -15.53 -10.47
C CYS A 328 5.87 -14.51 -10.53
N PRO A 329 7.09 -14.88 -11.00
CA PRO A 329 8.21 -13.95 -11.11
C PRO A 329 7.90 -12.70 -11.95
N ASP A 330 7.13 -12.86 -13.04
CA ASP A 330 6.80 -11.77 -13.96
C ASP A 330 5.58 -10.95 -13.52
N CYS A 331 4.38 -11.54 -13.56
CA CYS A 331 3.12 -10.82 -13.30
C CYS A 331 2.75 -10.67 -11.81
N HIS A 332 3.54 -11.24 -10.88
CA HIS A 332 3.31 -11.25 -9.43
C HIS A 332 1.97 -11.85 -8.96
N HIS A 333 1.19 -12.52 -9.81
CA HIS A 333 0.02 -13.28 -9.38
C HIS A 333 0.40 -14.37 -8.36
N THR A 334 -0.42 -14.54 -7.33
CA THR A 334 -0.22 -15.47 -6.21
C THR A 334 -0.94 -16.79 -6.44
N HIS A 335 -0.25 -17.91 -6.28
CA HIS A 335 -0.83 -19.24 -6.35
C HIS A 335 -0.76 -19.92 -4.98
N ALA A 336 -1.93 -20.23 -4.42
CA ALA A 336 -2.06 -21.05 -3.23
C ALA A 336 -1.55 -22.48 -3.49
N PRO A 337 -1.10 -23.22 -2.46
CA PRO A 337 -0.74 -24.61 -2.61
C PRO A 337 -1.99 -25.49 -2.77
N GLN A 338 -1.90 -26.51 -3.62
CA GLN A 338 -3.02 -27.42 -3.95
C GLN A 338 -3.53 -28.20 -2.73
N ASN A 339 -2.68 -28.41 -1.72
CA ASN A 339 -3.09 -28.92 -0.41
C ASN A 339 -2.31 -28.15 0.68
N PRO A 340 -2.94 -27.15 1.33
CA PRO A 340 -2.30 -26.37 2.40
C PRO A 340 -1.90 -27.17 3.64
N LYS A 341 -2.49 -28.36 3.86
CA LYS A 341 -2.21 -29.23 5.02
C LYS A 341 -1.14 -30.31 4.72
N ALA A 342 -0.61 -30.38 3.51
CA ALA A 342 0.39 -31.37 3.13
C ALA A 342 1.79 -31.01 3.65
N ALA A 343 2.53 -32.00 4.18
CA ALA A 343 3.92 -31.85 4.61
C ALA A 343 4.90 -31.45 3.48
N VAL A 344 4.47 -31.57 2.22
CA VAL A 344 5.13 -31.00 1.05
C VAL A 344 4.09 -30.23 0.24
N LEU A 345 4.19 -28.90 0.24
CA LEU A 345 3.27 -28.03 -0.48
C LEU A 345 3.50 -28.12 -2.00
N MET A 346 2.46 -28.47 -2.75
CA MET A 346 2.47 -28.57 -4.21
C MET A 346 1.78 -27.36 -4.85
N TYR A 347 2.27 -26.93 -6.02
CA TYR A 347 1.79 -25.77 -6.77
C TYR A 347 1.78 -26.09 -8.26
N PRO A 348 1.05 -25.33 -9.10
CA PRO A 348 1.20 -25.40 -10.56
C PRO A 348 2.67 -25.20 -10.99
N LYS A 349 3.08 -25.86 -12.08
CA LYS A 349 4.44 -25.66 -12.65
C LYS A 349 4.61 -24.28 -13.27
N THR A 350 3.54 -23.74 -13.84
CA THR A 350 3.51 -22.50 -14.63
C THR A 350 2.34 -21.60 -14.20
N CYS A 351 2.46 -20.30 -14.45
CA CYS A 351 1.50 -19.29 -14.04
C CYS A 351 0.23 -19.32 -14.91
N VAL A 352 -0.91 -19.64 -14.30
CA VAL A 352 -2.23 -19.70 -14.96
C VAL A 352 -2.95 -18.34 -15.05
N ASN A 353 -2.32 -17.24 -14.62
CA ASN A 353 -2.94 -15.91 -14.64
C ASN A 353 -3.21 -15.40 -16.07
N SER A 354 -4.31 -14.67 -16.27
CA SER A 354 -4.59 -13.95 -17.51
C SER A 354 -3.93 -12.56 -17.49
N VAL A 355 -3.10 -12.28 -18.50
CA VAL A 355 -2.33 -11.03 -18.64
C VAL A 355 -2.60 -10.40 -20.01
N VAL A 356 -2.55 -9.06 -20.08
CA VAL A 356 -2.72 -8.30 -21.33
C VAL A 356 -1.35 -7.91 -21.86
N ASP A 357 -0.95 -8.52 -22.97
CA ASP A 357 0.34 -8.36 -23.61
C ASP A 357 0.31 -7.33 -24.75
N ILE A 358 1.41 -6.57 -24.90
CA ILE A 358 1.53 -5.47 -25.87
C ILE A 358 1.40 -5.95 -27.33
N LYS A 359 1.82 -7.18 -27.64
CA LYS A 359 1.86 -7.75 -29.00
C LYS A 359 0.73 -8.74 -29.29
N SER A 360 0.32 -9.50 -28.27
CA SER A 360 -0.60 -10.64 -28.40
C SER A 360 -1.97 -10.43 -27.73
N GLY A 361 -2.19 -9.28 -27.09
CA GLY A 361 -3.42 -9.02 -26.34
C GLY A 361 -3.55 -9.93 -25.10
N ARG A 362 -4.78 -10.25 -24.70
CA ARG A 362 -5.05 -11.10 -23.54
C ARG A 362 -4.58 -12.55 -23.78
N LYS A 363 -3.69 -13.06 -22.93
CA LYS A 363 -3.20 -14.45 -22.92
C LYS A 363 -2.93 -14.97 -21.51
N THR A 364 -2.67 -16.26 -21.37
CA THR A 364 -2.12 -16.85 -20.12
C THR A 364 -0.65 -16.45 -19.94
N CYS A 365 -0.23 -16.19 -18.70
CA CYS A 365 1.13 -15.73 -18.39
C CYS A 365 2.19 -16.80 -18.69
N GLY A 366 1.97 -18.06 -18.31
CA GLY A 366 2.81 -19.20 -18.68
C GLY A 366 4.17 -19.31 -17.98
N THR A 367 4.66 -18.24 -17.36
CA THR A 367 5.93 -18.18 -16.60
C THR A 367 6.08 -19.34 -15.62
N GLU A 368 7.26 -19.97 -15.55
CA GLU A 368 7.54 -21.01 -14.55
C GLU A 368 7.41 -20.47 -13.12
N LEU A 369 6.83 -21.28 -12.23
CA LEU A 369 6.66 -20.95 -10.81
C LEU A 369 7.65 -21.67 -9.90
N LEU A 370 8.22 -22.79 -10.37
CA LEU A 370 8.96 -23.75 -9.55
C LEU A 370 10.38 -23.96 -10.07
N ILE A 371 11.34 -24.10 -9.15
CA ILE A 371 12.74 -24.42 -9.42
C ILE A 371 13.19 -25.61 -8.55
N MET A 372 14.03 -26.48 -9.12
CA MET A 372 14.68 -27.57 -8.37
C MET A 372 15.78 -27.00 -7.47
N ARG A 373 15.67 -27.22 -6.16
CA ARG A 373 16.72 -26.97 -5.16
C ARG A 373 16.76 -28.13 -4.17
N ASP A 374 17.96 -28.65 -3.88
CA ASP A 374 18.20 -29.77 -2.95
C ASP A 374 17.36 -31.02 -3.27
N GLY A 375 17.20 -31.31 -4.57
CA GLY A 375 16.39 -32.43 -5.06
C GLY A 375 14.86 -32.26 -4.94
N ARG A 376 14.37 -31.07 -4.54
CA ARG A 376 12.93 -30.77 -4.41
C ARG A 376 12.53 -29.57 -5.26
N LEU A 377 11.32 -29.60 -5.83
CA LEU A 377 10.69 -28.40 -6.39
C LEU A 377 10.32 -27.43 -5.27
N ARG A 378 10.67 -26.16 -5.43
CA ARG A 378 10.26 -25.05 -4.54
C ARG A 378 9.84 -23.85 -5.38
N PRO A 379 8.98 -22.94 -4.89
CA PRO A 379 8.68 -21.70 -5.59
C PRO A 379 9.93 -20.86 -5.90
N ILE A 380 9.99 -20.29 -7.10
CA ILE A 380 11.05 -19.34 -7.51
C ILE A 380 10.98 -18.08 -6.65
N LYS A 381 9.75 -17.59 -6.42
CA LYS A 381 9.44 -16.44 -5.57
C LYS A 381 8.39 -16.88 -4.51
N PRO A 382 8.81 -17.47 -3.39
CA PRO A 382 7.90 -17.81 -2.30
C PRO A 382 7.44 -16.53 -1.60
N PHE A 383 6.18 -16.51 -1.14
CA PHE A 383 5.62 -15.46 -0.30
C PHE A 383 4.96 -16.10 0.92
N LEU A 384 5.38 -15.72 2.13
CA LEU A 384 4.83 -16.22 3.38
C LEU A 384 3.81 -15.20 3.91
N CYS A 385 2.54 -15.56 3.84
CA CYS A 385 1.43 -14.72 4.29
C CYS A 385 0.85 -15.31 5.59
N PRO A 386 0.67 -14.54 6.68
CA PRO A 386 -0.08 -15.02 7.85
C PRO A 386 -1.56 -15.11 7.50
N SER A 387 -2.22 -16.20 7.88
CA SER A 387 -3.67 -16.34 7.74
C SER A 387 -4.39 -15.22 8.53
N PHE A 388 -5.33 -14.54 7.88
CA PHE A 388 -6.13 -13.51 8.53
C PHE A 388 -7.22 -14.15 9.41
N MET A 389 -7.81 -15.29 9.00
CA MET A 389 -8.64 -16.13 9.89
C MET A 389 -7.95 -16.55 11.20
N ASP A 390 -6.65 -16.92 11.17
CA ASP A 390 -5.89 -17.29 12.38
C ASP A 390 -5.69 -16.10 13.32
N HIS A 391 -5.46 -14.91 12.75
CA HIS A 391 -5.40 -13.66 13.51
C HIS A 391 -6.76 -13.32 14.15
N LEU A 392 -7.88 -13.46 13.41
CA LEU A 392 -9.23 -13.27 13.95
C LEU A 392 -9.52 -14.25 15.10
N ALA A 393 -9.23 -15.54 14.93
CA ALA A 393 -9.42 -16.56 15.97
C ALA A 393 -8.58 -16.29 17.24
N GLN A 394 -7.37 -15.75 17.10
CA GLN A 394 -6.55 -15.33 18.23
C GLN A 394 -7.11 -14.09 18.93
N VAL A 395 -7.41 -13.01 18.18
CA VAL A 395 -7.93 -11.74 18.72
C VAL A 395 -9.28 -11.93 19.42
N LEU A 396 -10.16 -12.77 18.87
CA LEU A 396 -11.49 -13.03 19.40
C LEU A 396 -11.54 -14.17 20.43
N SER A 397 -10.38 -14.66 20.89
CA SER A 397 -10.31 -15.53 22.07
C SER A 397 -10.38 -14.75 23.39
N ASP A 398 -10.17 -13.43 23.36
CA ASP A 398 -10.33 -12.53 24.49
C ASP A 398 -11.80 -12.06 24.60
N PRO A 399 -12.53 -12.41 25.67
CA PRO A 399 -13.94 -12.05 25.82
C PRO A 399 -14.18 -10.54 25.91
N GLU A 400 -13.22 -9.76 26.42
CA GLU A 400 -13.35 -8.30 26.53
C GLU A 400 -13.20 -7.63 25.16
N ILE A 401 -12.35 -8.18 24.28
CA ILE A 401 -12.18 -7.70 22.91
C ILE A 401 -13.43 -7.94 22.07
N GLU A 402 -14.07 -9.11 22.20
CA GLU A 402 -15.41 -9.34 21.64
C GLU A 402 -16.44 -8.34 22.16
N ARG A 403 -16.51 -8.17 23.49
CA ARG A 403 -17.47 -7.27 24.15
C ARG A 403 -17.30 -5.82 23.67
N LEU A 404 -16.07 -5.36 23.48
CA LEU A 404 -15.77 -4.02 22.96
C LEU A 404 -16.19 -3.87 21.49
N CYS A 405 -16.04 -4.91 20.66
CA CYS A 405 -16.51 -4.89 19.26
C CYS A 405 -18.04 -4.86 19.16
N ASP A 406 -18.73 -5.64 19.99
CA ASP A 406 -20.19 -5.62 20.08
C ASP A 406 -20.68 -4.25 20.58
N GLN A 407 -20.07 -3.71 21.65
CA GLN A 407 -20.40 -2.38 22.21
C GLN A 407 -20.24 -1.26 21.19
N ALA A 408 -19.17 -1.26 20.38
CA ALA A 408 -18.94 -0.22 19.37
C ALA A 408 -20.07 -0.17 18.32
N CYS A 409 -20.63 -1.32 17.96
CA CYS A 409 -21.79 -1.41 17.06
C CYS A 409 -23.07 -0.92 17.75
N ASP A 410 -23.30 -1.38 18.98
CA ASP A 410 -24.51 -1.06 19.75
C ASP A 410 -24.61 0.43 20.10
N ASP A 411 -23.49 1.06 20.49
CA ASP A 411 -23.39 2.50 20.76
C ASP A 411 -23.67 3.31 19.48
N ALA A 412 -23.14 2.89 18.33
CA ALA A 412 -23.41 3.52 17.04
C ALA A 412 -24.89 3.44 16.66
N PHE A 413 -25.48 2.25 16.82
CA PHE A 413 -26.87 1.96 16.48
C PHE A 413 -27.84 2.71 17.40
N ALA A 414 -27.58 2.79 18.71
CA ALA A 414 -28.38 3.55 19.67
C ALA A 414 -28.37 5.07 19.44
N VAL A 415 -27.36 5.58 18.72
CA VAL A 415 -27.19 7.01 18.39
C VAL A 415 -27.72 7.36 16.99
N LEU A 416 -28.12 6.38 16.16
CA LEU A 416 -28.65 6.59 14.79
C LEU A 416 -29.82 7.57 14.67
N HIS A 417 -30.64 7.71 15.72
CA HIS A 417 -31.83 8.56 15.72
C HIS A 417 -31.70 9.81 16.59
N GLN A 418 -30.51 10.02 17.17
CA GLN A 418 -30.17 11.25 17.87
C GLN A 418 -29.63 12.25 16.84
N PRO A 419 -29.88 13.58 16.99
CA PRO A 419 -29.22 14.56 16.14
C PRO A 419 -27.72 14.38 16.30
N SER A 420 -27.02 14.02 15.22
CA SER A 420 -25.60 13.68 15.31
C SER A 420 -24.84 14.86 15.93
N PRO A 421 -23.92 14.61 16.89
CA PRO A 421 -23.04 15.65 17.38
C PRO A 421 -22.38 16.38 16.21
N SER A 422 -22.16 17.69 16.33
CA SER A 422 -21.45 18.45 15.30
C SER A 422 -20.09 17.79 15.03
N ALA A 423 -19.56 17.92 13.80
CA ALA A 423 -18.35 17.20 13.38
C ALA A 423 -17.10 17.47 14.26
N LEU A 424 -17.15 18.49 15.11
CA LEU A 424 -16.18 18.81 16.15
C LEU A 424 -16.12 17.73 17.24
N HIS A 425 -17.25 17.11 17.58
CA HIS A 425 -17.41 16.15 18.69
C HIS A 425 -17.26 14.67 18.28
N THR A 426 -17.01 14.36 17.01
CA THR A 426 -16.61 12.99 16.63
C THR A 426 -15.24 12.68 17.22
N THR A 427 -15.20 11.63 18.05
CA THR A 427 -14.03 11.08 18.75
C THR A 427 -13.65 9.69 18.24
N ASN A 428 -14.60 8.93 17.69
CA ASN A 428 -14.37 7.57 17.21
C ASN A 428 -14.99 7.31 15.81
N VAL A 429 -14.57 6.24 15.13
CA VAL A 429 -14.96 5.95 13.74
C VAL A 429 -16.44 5.53 13.61
N PHE A 430 -17.00 4.92 14.65
CA PHE A 430 -18.40 4.49 14.73
C PHE A 430 -19.38 5.64 15.04
N GLU A 431 -18.88 6.76 15.57
CA GLU A 431 -19.66 8.01 15.69
C GLU A 431 -19.80 8.76 14.34
N ALA A 432 -18.95 8.48 13.36
CA ALA A 432 -18.92 9.20 12.08
C ALA A 432 -20.16 8.88 11.22
N SER A 433 -20.70 9.90 10.54
CA SER A 433 -21.87 9.76 9.65
C SER A 433 -21.68 8.66 8.61
N PHE A 434 -20.50 8.59 7.99
CA PHE A 434 -20.16 7.54 7.04
C PHE A 434 -20.48 6.11 7.52
N LEU A 435 -20.23 5.76 8.79
CA LEU A 435 -20.51 4.41 9.28
C LEU A 435 -21.97 4.21 9.72
N LYS A 436 -22.65 5.30 10.11
CA LYS A 436 -24.10 5.32 10.36
C LYS A 436 -24.91 5.12 9.09
N ASP A 437 -24.40 5.62 7.96
CA ASP A 437 -24.98 5.47 6.62
C ASP A 437 -24.44 4.24 5.86
N PHE A 438 -23.57 3.41 6.48
CA PHE A 438 -22.92 2.29 5.80
C PHE A 438 -23.81 1.04 5.74
N GLU A 439 -24.38 0.78 4.55
CA GLU A 439 -25.10 -0.46 4.26
C GLU A 439 -24.20 -1.70 4.49
N GLY A 440 -24.79 -2.76 5.06
CA GLY A 440 -24.15 -4.04 5.31
C GLY A 440 -24.29 -5.02 4.13
N PRO A 441 -23.93 -6.30 4.33
CA PRO A 441 -24.03 -7.31 3.29
C PRO A 441 -25.48 -7.72 2.94
N ILE A 442 -26.45 -7.41 3.81
CA ILE A 442 -27.88 -7.60 3.56
C ILE A 442 -28.45 -6.26 3.05
N PRO A 443 -28.98 -6.18 1.81
CA PRO A 443 -29.46 -4.92 1.25
C PRO A 443 -30.52 -4.22 2.11
N GLY A 444 -30.32 -2.93 2.40
CA GLY A 444 -31.20 -2.15 3.27
C GLY A 444 -31.01 -2.37 4.77
N GLN A 445 -30.10 -3.26 5.20
CA GLN A 445 -29.61 -3.33 6.58
C GLN A 445 -28.31 -2.51 6.69
N LEU A 446 -28.09 -1.83 7.82
CA LEU A 446 -26.81 -1.18 8.11
C LEU A 446 -25.77 -2.19 8.60
N PHE A 447 -24.48 -1.97 8.33
CA PHE A 447 -23.41 -2.85 8.81
C PHE A 447 -23.33 -2.89 10.34
N ILE A 448 -23.58 -1.75 11.01
CA ILE A 448 -23.60 -1.64 12.47
C ILE A 448 -24.82 -2.31 13.12
N ASP A 449 -25.87 -2.64 12.36
CA ASP A 449 -26.94 -3.48 12.87
C ASP A 449 -26.44 -4.94 12.94
N ARG A 450 -26.32 -5.47 14.15
CA ARG A 450 -25.89 -6.86 14.42
C ARG A 450 -27.03 -7.88 14.33
N GLY A 451 -28.27 -7.41 14.34
CA GLY A 451 -29.51 -8.19 14.40
C GLY A 451 -29.66 -9.06 15.64
N ASP A 452 -30.85 -9.67 15.80
CA ASP A 452 -31.17 -10.58 16.92
C ASP A 452 -30.20 -11.79 17.01
N GLY A 453 -29.56 -12.14 15.88
CA GLY A 453 -28.62 -13.26 15.76
C GLY A 453 -27.23 -13.04 16.38
N LYS A 454 -26.96 -11.89 17.03
CA LYS A 454 -25.69 -11.57 17.72
C LYS A 454 -24.43 -11.74 16.84
N ARG A 455 -24.54 -11.50 15.53
CA ARG A 455 -23.39 -11.56 14.62
C ARG A 455 -22.36 -10.50 15.02
N LEU A 456 -21.09 -10.88 15.06
CA LEU A 456 -20.00 -9.95 15.37
C LEU A 456 -19.64 -9.18 14.10
N ARG A 457 -19.86 -7.86 14.07
CA ARG A 457 -19.59 -7.01 12.90
C ARG A 457 -18.24 -6.30 13.09
N LEU A 458 -17.26 -6.59 12.23
CA LEU A 458 -15.88 -6.11 12.38
C LEU A 458 -15.50 -5.11 11.29
N ALA A 459 -15.35 -3.85 11.69
CA ALA A 459 -14.84 -2.78 10.84
C ALA A 459 -13.31 -2.72 10.91
N TYR A 460 -12.63 -2.91 9.78
CA TYR A 460 -11.17 -2.84 9.68
C TYR A 460 -10.69 -1.66 8.82
N ALA A 461 -9.56 -1.08 9.20
CA ALA A 461 -8.76 -0.21 8.36
C ALA A 461 -7.55 -0.97 7.81
N ILE A 462 -7.23 -0.81 6.52
CA ILE A 462 -6.08 -1.43 5.85
C ILE A 462 -5.01 -0.40 5.44
N PHE A 463 -3.76 -0.72 5.70
CA PHE A 463 -2.59 0.13 5.43
C PHE A 463 -1.64 -0.58 4.47
N LEU A 464 -1.00 0.21 3.61
CA LEU A 464 0.10 -0.20 2.75
C LEU A 464 1.26 0.80 2.89
N ASP A 465 2.44 0.31 3.28
CA ASP A 465 3.67 1.10 3.44
C ASP A 465 4.89 0.39 2.83
N PHE A 466 5.95 1.13 2.51
CA PHE A 466 7.21 0.63 1.94
C PHE A 466 8.44 1.33 2.52
N PHE A 467 9.23 0.58 3.29
CA PHE A 467 10.43 1.09 3.97
C PHE A 467 11.71 0.37 3.51
N ASN A 468 12.87 0.98 3.78
CA ASN A 468 14.17 0.35 3.57
C ASN A 468 14.63 -0.34 4.86
N PRO A 469 14.74 -1.69 4.92
CA PRO A 469 15.16 -2.42 6.12
C PRO A 469 16.60 -2.11 6.55
N ASN A 470 17.45 -1.58 5.66
CA ASN A 470 18.83 -1.17 5.96
C ASN A 470 18.92 0.28 6.52
N GLY A 471 17.81 1.01 6.58
CA GLY A 471 17.75 2.41 6.99
C GLY A 471 18.25 3.42 5.96
N THR A 472 17.90 4.69 6.16
CA THR A 472 18.06 5.81 5.20
C THR A 472 19.49 6.38 5.08
N ARG A 473 20.52 5.54 5.20
CA ARG A 473 21.92 5.98 5.06
C ARG A 473 22.22 6.33 3.60
N LYS A 474 22.72 7.55 3.32
CA LYS A 474 23.07 8.08 1.97
C LYS A 474 24.08 7.24 1.13
N ARG A 475 24.62 6.13 1.68
CA ARG A 475 25.48 5.14 1.00
C ARG A 475 25.16 3.68 1.38
N GLY A 476 24.01 3.42 2.02
CA GLY A 476 23.55 2.06 2.35
C GLY A 476 22.88 1.37 1.17
N ASN A 477 22.63 0.06 1.29
CA ASN A 477 21.79 -0.66 0.35
C ASN A 477 20.37 -0.06 0.37
N HIS A 478 19.82 0.23 -0.81
CA HIS A 478 18.46 0.76 -0.96
C HIS A 478 17.49 -0.35 -1.39
N ASP A 479 17.31 -1.33 -0.51
CA ASP A 479 16.22 -2.28 -0.64
C ASP A 479 14.89 -1.61 -0.24
N SER A 480 13.78 -2.12 -0.76
CA SER A 480 12.42 -1.77 -0.35
C SER A 480 11.68 -3.05 0.04
N VAL A 481 11.14 -3.05 1.26
CA VAL A 481 10.27 -4.09 1.81
C VAL A 481 8.94 -3.42 2.10
N GLY A 482 7.84 -4.10 1.74
CA GLY A 482 6.50 -3.57 1.98
C GLY A 482 5.83 -4.17 3.20
N LEU A 483 4.84 -3.45 3.70
CA LEU A 483 3.97 -3.83 4.80
C LEU A 483 2.53 -3.69 4.32
N ILE A 484 1.76 -4.78 4.40
CA ILE A 484 0.30 -4.71 4.49
C ILE A 484 -0.04 -4.94 5.96
N SER A 485 -0.72 -3.99 6.59
CA SER A 485 -1.26 -4.18 7.94
C SER A 485 -2.74 -3.83 8.01
N ALA A 486 -3.41 -4.33 9.04
CA ALA A 486 -4.80 -4.00 9.30
C ALA A 486 -5.12 -3.96 10.79
N ILE A 487 -6.00 -3.04 11.19
CA ILE A 487 -6.48 -2.88 12.58
C ILE A 487 -8.00 -2.85 12.61
N ASN A 488 -8.60 -3.41 13.65
CA ASN A 488 -10.02 -3.28 13.93
C ASN A 488 -10.30 -1.89 14.52
N VAL A 489 -11.04 -1.04 13.81
CA VAL A 489 -11.34 0.33 14.24
C VAL A 489 -12.52 0.44 15.20
N GLY A 490 -13.22 -0.68 15.47
CA GLY A 490 -14.18 -0.79 16.57
C GLY A 490 -13.51 -0.85 17.95
N LEU A 491 -12.20 -1.14 18.01
CA LEU A 491 -11.47 -1.13 19.27
C LEU A 491 -11.09 0.31 19.70
N PRO A 492 -11.05 0.61 21.01
CA PRO A 492 -10.55 1.88 21.55
C PRO A 492 -9.12 2.19 21.07
N LEU A 493 -8.74 3.48 20.97
CA LEU A 493 -7.39 3.88 20.54
C LEU A 493 -6.27 3.22 21.37
N SER A 494 -6.47 3.13 22.68
CA SER A 494 -5.57 2.49 23.64
C SER A 494 -5.35 0.99 23.41
N LEU A 495 -6.15 0.34 22.54
CA LEU A 495 -6.02 -1.06 22.15
C LEU A 495 -5.73 -1.23 20.64
N ARG A 496 -6.47 -0.57 19.74
CA ARG A 496 -6.48 -0.90 18.30
C ARG A 496 -5.10 -0.85 17.62
N ASN A 497 -4.21 0.01 18.11
CA ASN A 497 -2.87 0.23 17.55
C ASN A 497 -1.79 -0.65 18.20
N LYS A 498 -2.13 -1.52 19.17
CA LYS A 498 -1.16 -2.40 19.82
C LYS A 498 -0.77 -3.59 18.91
N PRO A 499 0.46 -4.13 19.02
CA PRO A 499 0.94 -5.20 18.14
C PRO A 499 0.10 -6.49 18.18
N GLU A 500 -0.51 -6.82 19.32
CA GLU A 500 -1.27 -8.05 19.51
C GLU A 500 -2.53 -8.08 18.64
N TYR A 501 -3.23 -6.94 18.56
CA TYR A 501 -4.48 -6.76 17.81
C TYR A 501 -4.26 -6.29 16.36
N THR A 502 -3.00 -6.12 15.94
CA THR A 502 -2.65 -5.72 14.57
C THR A 502 -2.37 -6.95 13.70
N TYR A 503 -2.98 -6.98 12.51
CA TYR A 503 -2.57 -7.88 11.43
C TYR A 503 -1.37 -7.29 10.69
N VAL A 504 -0.35 -8.11 10.40
CA VAL A 504 0.89 -7.69 9.74
C VAL A 504 1.31 -8.74 8.72
N CYS A 505 1.49 -8.34 7.46
CA CYS A 505 2.01 -9.17 6.38
C CYS A 505 3.13 -8.42 5.64
N LEU A 506 4.31 -9.06 5.51
CA LEU A 506 5.51 -8.43 4.94
C LEU A 506 5.73 -8.82 3.48
N LEU A 507 5.69 -7.83 2.59
CA LEU A 507 5.94 -7.95 1.16
C LEU A 507 7.45 -8.06 0.90
N SER A 508 7.90 -9.22 0.44
CA SER A 508 9.31 -9.50 0.20
C SER A 508 9.91 -8.56 -0.85
N GLY A 509 10.98 -7.85 -0.47
CA GLY A 509 11.79 -7.01 -1.35
C GLY A 509 12.67 -7.78 -2.34
N PRO A 510 13.73 -7.17 -2.92
CA PRO A 510 14.32 -5.86 -2.56
C PRO A 510 13.71 -4.66 -3.31
N ARG A 511 12.67 -4.85 -4.13
CA ARG A 511 12.03 -3.76 -4.89
C ARG A 511 10.54 -3.71 -4.61
N GLU A 512 10.02 -2.50 -4.51
CA GLU A 512 8.59 -2.25 -4.45
C GLU A 512 7.86 -2.85 -5.68
N PRO A 513 6.72 -3.56 -5.50
CA PRO A 513 5.87 -3.98 -6.61
C PRO A 513 5.28 -2.79 -7.37
N SER A 514 5.15 -2.90 -8.69
CA SER A 514 4.36 -1.93 -9.47
C SER A 514 2.87 -1.99 -9.11
N VAL A 515 2.10 -0.97 -9.51
CA VAL A 515 0.68 -0.82 -9.14
C VAL A 515 -0.23 -1.92 -9.72
N GLU A 516 0.21 -2.65 -10.74
CA GLU A 516 -0.52 -3.83 -11.23
C GLU A 516 -0.07 -5.11 -10.53
N GLN A 517 1.18 -5.13 -10.05
CA GLN A 517 1.76 -6.25 -9.32
C GLN A 517 1.36 -6.29 -7.83
N ILE A 518 1.01 -5.16 -7.22
CA ILE A 518 0.55 -5.10 -5.82
C ILE A 518 -0.77 -5.86 -5.62
N ASN A 519 -1.61 -5.90 -6.66
CA ASN A 519 -2.86 -6.66 -6.71
C ASN A 519 -2.66 -8.15 -6.41
N GLY A 520 -1.57 -8.75 -6.86
CA GLY A 520 -1.26 -10.15 -6.56
C GLY A 520 -1.13 -10.43 -5.06
N TYR A 521 -0.71 -9.45 -4.26
CA TYR A 521 -0.58 -9.58 -2.82
C TYR A 521 -1.86 -9.15 -2.08
N LEU A 522 -2.47 -8.02 -2.47
CA LEU A 522 -3.75 -7.55 -1.92
C LEU A 522 -4.86 -8.59 -2.11
N ARG A 523 -4.82 -9.35 -3.23
CA ARG A 523 -5.77 -10.43 -3.52
C ARG A 523 -5.99 -11.37 -2.32
N ILE A 524 -4.96 -11.73 -1.57
CA ILE A 524 -5.06 -12.75 -0.53
C ILE A 524 -5.97 -12.28 0.62
N ILE A 525 -5.76 -11.07 1.13
CA ILE A 525 -6.59 -10.51 2.22
C ILE A 525 -7.99 -10.09 1.71
N ILE A 526 -8.12 -9.74 0.43
CA ILE A 526 -9.40 -9.46 -0.22
C ILE A 526 -10.22 -10.74 -0.49
N ASP A 527 -9.58 -11.86 -0.83
CA ASP A 527 -10.23 -13.17 -0.96
C ASP A 527 -10.83 -13.61 0.39
N GLU A 528 -10.10 -13.45 1.50
CA GLU A 528 -10.62 -13.71 2.86
C GLU A 528 -11.75 -12.71 3.25
N ALA A 529 -11.64 -11.43 2.87
CA ALA A 529 -12.65 -10.41 3.18
C ALA A 529 -13.98 -10.59 2.44
N LEU A 530 -13.96 -11.06 1.18
CA LEU A 530 -15.18 -11.29 0.40
C LEU A 530 -16.00 -12.43 1.01
N ILE A 531 -15.35 -13.52 1.42
CA ILE A 531 -16.00 -14.61 2.18
C ILE A 531 -16.64 -14.07 3.46
N ALA A 532 -15.90 -13.21 4.19
CA ALA A 532 -16.35 -12.58 5.43
C ALA A 532 -17.45 -11.52 5.25
N TRP A 533 -17.70 -11.03 4.03
CA TRP A 533 -18.77 -10.10 3.71
C TRP A 533 -20.00 -10.82 3.15
N GLU A 534 -19.82 -11.63 2.10
CA GLU A 534 -20.90 -12.27 1.34
C GLU A 534 -21.62 -13.36 2.12
N ARG A 535 -20.92 -14.05 3.03
CA ARG A 535 -21.44 -15.17 3.83
C ARG A 535 -21.22 -14.99 5.33
N GLY A 536 -20.13 -14.31 5.69
CA GLY A 536 -19.57 -14.31 7.03
C GLY A 536 -18.81 -15.60 7.33
N ILE A 537 -18.10 -15.59 8.45
CA ILE A 537 -17.27 -16.70 8.96
C ILE A 537 -17.92 -17.23 10.24
N HIS A 538 -18.04 -18.54 10.39
CA HIS A 538 -18.29 -19.15 11.69
C HIS A 538 -16.95 -19.58 12.31
N LEU A 539 -16.54 -18.94 13.40
CA LEU A 539 -15.41 -19.40 14.21
C LEU A 539 -15.94 -20.39 15.25
N SER A 540 -15.46 -21.64 15.25
CA SER A 540 -15.99 -22.72 16.12
C SER A 540 -15.84 -22.48 17.63
N SER A 541 -15.06 -21.48 18.03
CA SER A 541 -14.77 -21.13 19.42
C SER A 541 -14.35 -19.65 19.48
N THR A 542 -14.93 -18.88 20.41
CA THR A 542 -14.52 -17.51 20.73
C THR A 542 -14.53 -17.31 22.25
N GLY A 543 -13.96 -16.22 22.77
CA GLY A 543 -13.87 -15.96 24.22
C GLY A 543 -15.21 -15.93 24.95
N THR A 544 -16.25 -15.36 24.32
CA THR A 544 -17.63 -15.33 24.86
C THR A 544 -18.44 -16.58 24.54
N SER A 545 -18.01 -17.37 23.56
CA SER A 545 -18.71 -18.57 23.07
C SER A 545 -17.72 -19.71 22.76
N PRO A 546 -17.08 -20.31 23.78
CA PRO A 546 -16.00 -21.27 23.54
C PRO A 546 -16.50 -22.64 23.04
N GLU A 547 -17.75 -23.00 23.31
CA GLU A 547 -18.36 -24.31 22.95
C GLU A 547 -19.23 -24.26 21.68
N HIS A 548 -19.69 -23.08 21.26
CA HIS A 548 -20.64 -22.92 20.15
C HIS A 548 -20.17 -21.94 19.08
N GLY A 549 -19.06 -21.23 19.33
CA GLY A 549 -18.52 -20.28 18.37
C GLY A 549 -19.39 -19.04 18.16
N ARG A 550 -19.02 -18.23 17.17
CA ARG A 550 -19.82 -17.09 16.69
C ARG A 550 -19.69 -16.91 15.19
N ASN A 551 -20.75 -16.33 14.61
CA ASN A 551 -20.73 -15.82 13.25
C ASN A 551 -20.14 -14.39 13.25
N VAL A 552 -19.19 -14.15 12.34
CA VAL A 552 -18.42 -12.92 12.20
C VAL A 552 -18.57 -12.40 10.78
N ASP A 553 -18.92 -11.13 10.64
CA ASP A 553 -18.94 -10.41 9.36
C ASP A 553 -17.87 -9.32 9.37
N LEU A 554 -17.19 -9.09 8.25
CA LEU A 554 -16.03 -8.18 8.22
C LEU A 554 -16.05 -7.24 7.02
N ALA A 555 -15.66 -5.99 7.25
CA ALA A 555 -15.57 -4.96 6.23
C ALA A 555 -14.29 -4.13 6.35
N PHE A 556 -13.49 -4.08 5.27
CA PHE A 556 -12.42 -3.10 5.10
C PHE A 556 -12.99 -1.72 4.73
N ILE A 557 -13.48 -1.00 5.74
CA ILE A 557 -14.20 0.27 5.58
C ILE A 557 -13.30 1.48 5.34
N LEU A 558 -12.02 1.40 5.70
CA LEU A 558 -11.04 2.48 5.53
C LEU A 558 -9.74 1.94 4.94
N SER A 559 -9.06 2.76 4.15
CA SER A 559 -7.65 2.56 3.82
C SER A 559 -6.87 3.84 4.11
N ILE A 560 -5.86 3.72 4.97
CA ILE A 560 -5.07 4.83 5.52
C ILE A 560 -3.61 4.58 5.10
N ASN A 561 -3.04 5.47 4.30
CA ASN A 561 -1.71 5.28 3.72
C ASN A 561 -1.05 6.64 3.42
N ASP A 562 0.26 6.64 3.15
CA ASP A 562 0.92 7.78 2.52
C ASP A 562 0.31 8.07 1.13
N LEU A 563 0.47 9.29 0.62
CA LEU A 563 -0.17 9.69 -0.63
C LEU A 563 0.27 8.84 -1.85
N PRO A 564 1.56 8.49 -2.02
CA PRO A 564 2.01 7.42 -2.93
C PRO A 564 1.24 6.10 -2.83
N ALA A 565 1.26 5.40 -1.70
CA ALA A 565 0.66 4.08 -1.52
C ALA A 565 -0.87 4.12 -1.62
N ALA A 566 -1.51 5.19 -1.13
CA ALA A 566 -2.94 5.43 -1.31
C ALA A 566 -3.36 5.39 -2.80
N ARG A 567 -2.53 5.91 -3.71
CA ARG A 567 -2.79 5.81 -5.16
C ARG A 567 -2.47 4.44 -5.74
N LYS A 568 -1.61 3.65 -5.09
CA LYS A 568 -1.33 2.25 -5.50
C LYS A 568 -2.51 1.34 -5.11
N ILE A 569 -2.91 1.34 -3.83
CA ILE A 569 -3.99 0.49 -3.32
C ILE A 569 -5.35 0.84 -3.93
N ALA A 570 -5.64 2.11 -4.22
CA ALA A 570 -6.90 2.50 -4.89
C ALA A 570 -6.91 2.27 -6.42
N GLY A 571 -5.79 1.92 -7.04
CA GLY A 571 -5.65 1.87 -8.51
C GLY A 571 -5.73 3.25 -9.18
N ALA A 572 -5.43 4.33 -8.45
CA ALA A 572 -5.61 5.70 -8.90
C ALA A 572 -4.35 6.29 -9.60
N ALA A 573 -4.53 7.43 -10.24
CA ALA A 573 -3.44 8.22 -10.80
C ALA A 573 -2.62 8.93 -9.71
N SER A 574 -1.34 9.17 -10.04
CA SER A 574 -0.37 9.84 -9.16
C SER A 574 -0.82 11.26 -8.78
N HIS A 575 -0.39 11.72 -7.61
CA HIS A 575 -0.61 13.10 -7.14
C HIS A 575 -0.07 14.17 -8.11
N ASN A 576 0.95 13.85 -8.91
CA ASN A 576 1.49 14.74 -9.95
C ASN A 576 0.76 14.64 -11.31
N SER A 577 -0.36 13.92 -11.38
CA SER A 577 -1.20 13.86 -12.59
C SER A 577 -2.25 14.98 -12.60
N HIS A 578 -2.96 15.15 -13.72
CA HIS A 578 -4.11 16.06 -13.74
C HIS A 578 -5.26 15.62 -12.81
N PHE A 579 -5.31 14.34 -12.41
CA PHE A 579 -6.22 13.81 -11.38
C PHE A 579 -5.53 13.81 -10.00
N PHE A 580 -5.15 15.00 -9.52
CA PHE A 580 -4.42 15.14 -8.26
C PHE A 580 -5.27 14.78 -7.02
N CYS A 581 -6.60 14.89 -7.08
CA CYS A 581 -7.51 14.45 -6.01
C CYS A 581 -8.21 13.11 -6.34
N THR A 582 -8.47 12.31 -5.30
CA THR A 582 -9.36 11.13 -5.34
C THR A 582 -10.79 11.46 -4.95
N VAL A 583 -10.99 12.49 -4.12
CA VAL A 583 -12.30 12.87 -3.56
C VAL A 583 -13.10 13.75 -4.51
N CYS A 584 -12.57 14.94 -4.86
CA CYS A 584 -13.30 15.94 -5.66
C CYS A 584 -13.02 15.87 -7.18
N SER A 585 -13.76 16.66 -7.95
CA SER A 585 -13.69 16.70 -9.41
C SER A 585 -12.67 17.70 -9.98
N CYS A 586 -11.85 18.35 -9.14
CA CYS A 586 -10.80 19.26 -9.58
C CYS A 586 -9.79 18.56 -10.51
N TYR A 587 -9.46 19.21 -11.63
CA TYR A 587 -8.62 18.66 -12.69
C TYR A 587 -7.59 19.67 -13.23
N GLY A 588 -6.34 19.23 -13.34
CA GLY A 588 -5.26 20.00 -13.98
C GLY A 588 -4.80 21.27 -13.24
N ILE A 589 -3.75 21.91 -13.76
CA ILE A 589 -3.06 23.04 -13.09
C ILE A 589 -3.99 24.24 -12.85
N SER A 590 -4.97 24.48 -13.74
CA SER A 590 -5.95 25.56 -13.62
C SER A 590 -6.90 25.45 -12.42
N THR A 591 -6.94 24.30 -11.74
CA THR A 591 -7.74 24.08 -10.53
C THR A 591 -6.89 23.77 -9.29
N MET A 592 -5.57 23.71 -9.47
CA MET A 592 -4.60 23.53 -8.40
C MET A 592 -4.52 24.82 -7.57
N TYR A 593 -4.46 24.69 -6.25
CA TYR A 593 -4.50 25.82 -5.29
C TYR A 593 -5.80 26.64 -5.25
N ARG A 594 -6.93 26.09 -5.72
CA ARG A 594 -8.26 26.68 -5.46
C ARG A 594 -8.59 26.72 -3.97
N THR A 595 -9.26 27.78 -3.54
CA THR A 595 -9.76 28.02 -2.17
C THR A 595 -11.21 28.54 -2.14
N ASP A 596 -11.83 28.60 -3.32
CA ASP A 596 -13.23 28.91 -3.59
C ASP A 596 -14.06 27.64 -3.41
N PHE A 597 -14.28 27.24 -2.15
CA PHE A 597 -14.92 25.96 -1.79
C PHE A 597 -16.35 25.79 -2.31
N ASP A 598 -17.06 26.89 -2.63
CA ASP A 598 -18.38 26.88 -3.24
C ASP A 598 -18.39 26.50 -4.75
N HIS A 599 -17.21 26.41 -5.39
CA HIS A 599 -17.14 26.12 -6.84
C HIS A 599 -17.69 24.71 -7.16
N PRO A 600 -18.53 24.53 -8.21
CA PRO A 600 -19.15 23.25 -8.61
C PRO A 600 -18.21 22.06 -8.95
N ASP A 601 -16.90 22.21 -8.76
CA ASP A 601 -15.89 21.16 -8.96
C ASP A 601 -15.46 20.50 -7.64
N TRP A 602 -15.77 21.13 -6.50
CA TRP A 602 -15.60 20.53 -5.17
C TRP A 602 -16.61 19.40 -4.88
N LYS A 603 -17.50 19.10 -5.83
CA LYS A 603 -18.35 17.90 -5.81
C LYS A 603 -17.50 16.60 -5.76
N PRO A 604 -17.91 15.60 -4.96
CA PRO A 604 -17.32 14.27 -5.00
C PRO A 604 -17.37 13.62 -6.39
N ARG A 605 -16.42 12.71 -6.67
CA ARG A 605 -16.43 11.88 -7.88
C ARG A 605 -17.48 10.79 -7.81
N SER A 606 -18.19 10.50 -8.90
CA SER A 606 -19.18 9.41 -8.96
C SER A 606 -18.51 8.05 -8.85
N VAL A 607 -18.88 7.27 -7.83
CA VAL A 607 -18.38 5.91 -7.62
C VAL A 607 -18.76 5.00 -8.80
N ASP A 608 -19.96 5.15 -9.36
CA ASP A 608 -20.44 4.36 -10.50
C ASP A 608 -19.69 4.66 -11.79
N GLU A 609 -19.24 5.91 -12.00
CA GLU A 609 -18.34 6.24 -13.11
C GLU A 609 -16.95 5.62 -12.90
N LEU A 610 -16.40 5.70 -11.68
CA LEU A 610 -15.11 5.08 -11.37
C LEU A 610 -15.15 3.55 -11.51
N ARG A 611 -16.19 2.89 -10.97
CA ARG A 611 -16.39 1.43 -11.02
C ARG A 611 -16.45 0.94 -12.48
N ARG A 612 -17.31 1.55 -13.30
CA ARG A 612 -17.38 1.25 -14.75
C ARG A 612 -16.05 1.50 -15.48
N ALA A 613 -15.29 2.54 -15.10
CA ALA A 613 -14.00 2.82 -15.70
C ALA A 613 -12.93 1.77 -15.35
N VAL A 614 -12.86 1.30 -14.10
CA VAL A 614 -11.89 0.27 -13.70
C VAL A 614 -12.27 -1.13 -14.18
N GLU A 615 -13.56 -1.43 -14.32
CA GLU A 615 -14.05 -2.67 -14.91
C GLU A 615 -13.74 -2.71 -16.41
N ALA A 616 -14.02 -1.63 -17.14
CA ALA A 616 -13.58 -1.48 -18.53
C ALA A 616 -12.05 -1.62 -18.67
N TRP A 617 -11.26 -1.06 -17.74
CA TRP A 617 -9.81 -1.23 -17.72
C TRP A 617 -9.38 -2.69 -17.46
N ARG A 618 -10.05 -3.40 -16.53
CA ARG A 618 -9.80 -4.81 -16.23
C ARG A 618 -10.03 -5.68 -17.46
N ASP A 619 -11.16 -5.45 -18.12
CA ASP A 619 -11.70 -6.32 -19.18
C ASP A 619 -11.15 -5.99 -20.58
N ALA A 620 -10.64 -4.77 -20.78
CA ALA A 620 -9.85 -4.35 -21.94
C ALA A 620 -8.85 -5.43 -22.40
N ASN A 621 -8.76 -5.63 -23.71
CA ASN A 621 -7.98 -6.71 -24.32
C ASN A 621 -6.62 -6.27 -24.85
N THR A 622 -6.32 -4.96 -24.82
CA THR A 622 -5.03 -4.41 -25.23
C THR A 622 -4.48 -3.40 -24.22
N VAL A 623 -3.15 -3.24 -24.19
CA VAL A 623 -2.48 -2.24 -23.35
C VAL A 623 -2.87 -0.81 -23.77
N LYS A 624 -3.04 -0.55 -25.08
CA LYS A 624 -3.48 0.76 -25.60
C LYS A 624 -4.87 1.17 -25.10
N GLU A 625 -5.81 0.24 -25.07
CA GLU A 625 -7.16 0.46 -24.54
C GLU A 625 -7.12 0.79 -23.04
N ARG A 626 -6.28 0.06 -22.27
CA ARG A 626 -6.00 0.35 -20.86
C ARG A 626 -5.39 1.74 -20.65
N GLU A 627 -4.45 2.15 -21.49
CA GLU A 627 -3.83 3.49 -21.46
C GLU A 627 -4.84 4.59 -21.79
N GLU A 628 -5.71 4.39 -22.78
CA GLU A 628 -6.77 5.34 -23.17
C GLU A 628 -7.81 5.52 -22.05
N ILE A 629 -8.24 4.43 -21.40
CA ILE A 629 -9.15 4.47 -20.24
C ILE A 629 -8.48 5.16 -19.05
N PHE A 630 -7.24 4.77 -18.69
CA PHE A 630 -6.51 5.37 -17.57
C PHE A 630 -6.24 6.87 -17.79
N LYS A 631 -5.91 7.27 -19.02
CA LYS A 631 -5.73 8.69 -19.41
C LYS A 631 -7.03 9.49 -19.31
N LYS A 632 -8.17 8.87 -19.61
CA LYS A 632 -9.50 9.53 -19.57
C LYS A 632 -10.06 9.68 -18.15
N TYR A 633 -9.89 8.69 -17.28
CA TYR A 633 -10.54 8.66 -15.96
C TYR A 633 -9.59 8.74 -14.75
N GLY A 634 -8.29 8.54 -14.94
CA GLY A 634 -7.30 8.55 -13.86
C GLY A 634 -7.38 7.36 -12.89
N VAL A 635 -8.00 6.25 -13.32
CA VAL A 635 -8.16 5.01 -12.53
C VAL A 635 -7.96 3.77 -13.39
N ARG A 636 -7.55 2.67 -12.74
CA ARG A 636 -7.31 1.32 -13.27
C ARG A 636 -7.71 0.28 -12.22
N TRP A 637 -7.71 -0.99 -12.59
CA TRP A 637 -8.07 -2.07 -11.68
C TRP A 637 -7.16 -2.15 -10.44
N SER A 638 -7.80 -2.33 -9.29
CA SER A 638 -7.20 -2.78 -8.03
C SER A 638 -8.12 -3.82 -7.41
N GLU A 639 -7.57 -4.80 -6.68
CA GLU A 639 -8.39 -5.81 -5.98
C GLU A 639 -9.38 -5.20 -4.99
N MET A 640 -9.12 -3.98 -4.46
CA MET A 640 -10.07 -3.24 -3.62
C MET A 640 -11.45 -3.09 -4.29
N TRP A 641 -11.50 -2.97 -5.62
CA TRP A 641 -12.76 -2.82 -6.37
C TRP A 641 -13.60 -4.09 -6.43
N ARG A 642 -13.09 -5.25 -6.00
CA ARG A 642 -13.88 -6.47 -5.82
C ARG A 642 -14.84 -6.36 -4.63
N LEU A 643 -14.47 -5.60 -3.60
CA LEU A 643 -15.37 -5.29 -2.50
C LEU A 643 -16.56 -4.48 -3.08
N PRO A 644 -17.81 -4.93 -2.92
CA PRO A 644 -18.95 -4.30 -3.59
C PRO A 644 -19.17 -2.86 -3.11
N TYR A 645 -18.93 -2.64 -1.81
CA TYR A 645 -19.08 -1.36 -1.12
C TYR A 645 -17.93 -0.36 -1.36
N TRP A 646 -16.82 -0.73 -2.00
CA TRP A 646 -15.61 0.12 -2.03
C TRP A 646 -15.83 1.47 -2.72
N ASN A 647 -15.66 2.54 -1.94
CA ASN A 647 -15.71 3.93 -2.40
C ASN A 647 -14.41 4.70 -2.08
N PRO A 648 -13.48 4.88 -3.03
CA PRO A 648 -12.23 5.61 -2.79
C PRO A 648 -12.39 7.14 -2.67
N SER A 649 -13.61 7.70 -2.76
CA SER A 649 -13.86 9.12 -2.43
C SER A 649 -14.22 9.33 -0.95
N GLN A 650 -14.48 8.27 -0.19
CA GLN A 650 -14.82 8.30 1.25
C GLN A 650 -13.88 7.41 2.07
N MET A 651 -13.60 6.20 1.59
CA MET A 651 -12.85 5.17 2.32
C MET A 651 -11.32 5.32 2.18
N LEU A 652 -10.82 6.06 1.19
CA LEU A 652 -9.39 6.33 1.03
C LEU A 652 -8.99 7.58 1.81
N VAL A 653 -8.62 7.38 3.07
CA VAL A 653 -8.35 8.45 4.04
C VAL A 653 -7.02 9.14 3.73
N ILE A 654 -6.98 10.46 3.90
CA ILE A 654 -5.74 11.23 3.89
C ILE A 654 -5.03 10.99 5.22
N ASP A 655 -3.86 10.36 5.21
CA ASP A 655 -3.06 10.24 6.42
C ASP A 655 -2.60 11.61 6.93
N ALA A 656 -2.93 11.91 8.19
CA ALA A 656 -2.61 13.16 8.84
C ALA A 656 -1.09 13.31 9.09
N MET A 657 -0.36 12.22 9.33
CA MET A 657 1.07 12.28 9.64
C MET A 657 1.88 12.78 8.44
N HIS A 658 1.76 12.13 7.28
CA HIS A 658 2.44 12.54 6.05
C HIS A 658 1.87 13.84 5.47
N CYS A 659 0.57 14.17 5.68
CA CYS A 659 -0.02 15.40 5.16
C CYS A 659 0.31 16.64 6.00
N VAL A 660 0.20 16.55 7.33
CA VAL A 660 0.39 17.69 8.24
C VAL A 660 1.87 17.86 8.59
N LEU A 661 2.56 16.82 9.02
CA LEU A 661 3.94 16.93 9.54
C LEU A 661 4.96 16.93 8.40
N GLU A 662 5.05 15.84 7.65
CA GLU A 662 6.04 15.69 6.55
C GLU A 662 5.64 16.44 5.27
N GLY A 663 4.38 16.84 5.17
CA GLY A 663 3.84 17.73 4.13
C GLY A 663 3.90 19.19 4.57
N THR A 664 2.92 19.61 5.37
CA THR A 664 2.62 21.03 5.62
C THR A 664 3.65 21.73 6.53
N VAL A 665 4.03 21.14 7.67
CA VAL A 665 5.04 21.69 8.59
C VAL A 665 6.42 21.69 7.92
N HIS A 666 6.83 20.58 7.31
CA HIS A 666 8.06 20.49 6.52
C HIS A 666 8.13 21.54 5.40
N TYR A 667 7.04 21.73 4.64
CA TYR A 667 6.95 22.79 3.63
C TYR A 667 7.07 24.18 4.26
N HIS A 668 6.33 24.47 5.33
CA HIS A 668 6.37 25.77 6.02
C HIS A 668 7.80 26.08 6.50
N CYS A 669 8.44 25.14 7.19
CA CYS A 669 9.79 25.31 7.72
C CYS A 669 10.86 25.53 6.64
N HIS A 670 10.84 24.78 5.53
CA HIS A 670 11.86 24.90 4.48
C HIS A 670 11.54 25.90 3.35
N ARG A 671 10.27 26.28 3.13
CA ARG A 671 9.84 27.13 2.00
C ARG A 671 9.24 28.48 2.40
N VAL A 672 8.66 28.58 3.59
CA VAL A 672 8.06 29.82 4.10
C VAL A 672 9.01 30.47 5.13
N LEU A 673 9.52 29.68 6.07
CA LEU A 673 10.50 30.10 7.07
C LEU A 673 11.95 30.07 6.57
N GLU A 674 12.24 29.35 5.48
CA GLU A 674 13.59 29.18 4.91
C GLU A 674 14.65 28.68 5.92
N ILE A 675 14.28 27.77 6.83
CA ILE A 675 15.19 27.16 7.83
C ILE A 675 16.08 26.09 7.12
N ASP A 676 17.03 26.58 6.34
CA ASP A 676 18.01 25.82 5.57
C ASP A 676 19.31 26.64 5.46
N GLU A 677 20.47 26.05 5.71
CA GLU A 677 21.76 26.75 5.68
C GLU A 677 22.06 27.38 4.32
N THR A 678 21.65 26.73 3.22
CA THR A 678 21.86 27.27 1.88
C THR A 678 20.95 28.47 1.60
N ALA A 679 19.72 28.47 2.11
CA ALA A 679 18.82 29.61 2.10
C ALA A 679 19.38 30.73 2.98
N ALA A 680 19.67 30.43 4.25
CA ALA A 680 20.25 31.31 5.27
C ALA A 680 21.59 31.97 4.85
N SER A 681 22.32 31.39 3.89
CA SER A 681 23.56 31.96 3.32
C SER A 681 23.40 32.82 2.04
N LYS A 682 22.28 32.76 1.30
CA LYS A 682 22.08 33.57 0.06
C LYS A 682 21.83 35.05 0.36
N THR A 683 22.32 35.97 -0.48
CA THR A 683 21.91 37.38 -0.39
C THR A 683 20.45 37.57 -0.80
N PRO A 684 19.71 38.54 -0.21
CA PRO A 684 18.32 38.81 -0.59
C PRO A 684 18.21 39.21 -2.06
N LYS A 685 17.17 38.72 -2.76
CA LYS A 685 16.85 39.19 -4.11
C LYS A 685 16.09 40.51 -4.03
N VAL A 686 16.83 41.61 -4.14
CA VAL A 686 16.26 42.96 -4.27
C VAL A 686 15.49 43.06 -5.60
N ALA A 687 14.27 43.62 -5.57
CA ALA A 687 13.52 43.92 -6.78
C ALA A 687 14.24 45.00 -7.62
N PRO A 688 14.13 44.98 -8.96
CA PRO A 688 14.62 46.09 -9.77
C PRO A 688 13.84 47.38 -9.43
N ALA A 689 14.52 48.52 -9.51
CA ALA A 689 13.89 49.82 -9.28
C ALA A 689 12.87 50.17 -10.38
N PHE A 690 13.16 49.71 -11.59
CA PHE A 690 12.35 49.85 -12.79
C PHE A 690 12.66 48.66 -13.72
N ASP A 691 11.65 48.17 -14.44
CA ASP A 691 11.87 47.27 -15.56
C ASP A 691 12.32 48.05 -16.80
N TYR A 692 13.14 47.44 -17.63
CA TYR A 692 13.63 48.02 -18.88
C TYR A 692 13.57 46.97 -19.99
N GLU A 693 12.96 47.32 -21.13
CA GLU A 693 12.80 46.40 -22.26
C GLU A 693 14.11 46.24 -23.03
N TRP A 694 14.90 45.28 -22.57
CA TRP A 694 16.20 44.97 -23.14
C TRP A 694 16.07 44.28 -24.51
N ARG A 695 16.37 45.02 -25.59
CA ARG A 695 16.50 44.44 -26.93
C ARG A 695 17.36 43.15 -26.88
N PRO A 696 16.89 42.02 -27.46
CA PRO A 696 17.68 40.81 -27.60
C PRO A 696 18.99 41.06 -28.34
N TYR A 697 20.02 40.27 -28.07
CA TYR A 697 21.26 40.34 -28.85
C TYR A 697 21.09 39.54 -30.15
N ASN A 698 21.04 40.25 -31.28
CA ASN A 698 21.28 39.68 -32.60
C ASN A 698 22.66 40.15 -33.09
N ALA A 699 23.45 39.25 -33.69
CA ALA A 699 24.76 39.60 -34.23
C ALA A 699 24.66 40.38 -35.56
N GLU A 700 23.54 40.28 -36.27
CA GLU A 700 23.32 40.93 -37.56
C GLU A 700 23.00 42.43 -37.37
N ASP A 701 22.07 42.75 -36.46
CA ASP A 701 21.63 44.12 -36.12
C ASP A 701 22.68 44.98 -35.41
N VAL A 702 23.81 44.39 -34.99
CA VAL A 702 24.85 45.06 -34.20
C VAL A 702 26.08 45.38 -35.08
N PRO A 703 26.51 46.66 -35.18
CA PRO A 703 27.70 47.04 -35.92
C PRO A 703 28.96 46.31 -35.44
N SER A 704 29.90 46.03 -36.36
CA SER A 704 31.07 45.19 -36.10
C SER A 704 31.92 45.63 -34.90
N SER A 705 32.02 46.93 -34.63
CA SER A 705 32.74 47.51 -33.47
C SER A 705 32.00 47.39 -32.12
N PHE A 706 30.83 46.75 -32.08
CA PHE A 706 30.03 46.49 -30.88
C PHE A 706 29.63 45.01 -30.70
N ARG A 707 30.01 44.12 -31.64
CA ARG A 707 29.71 42.69 -31.57
C ARG A 707 30.44 42.01 -30.39
N ILE A 708 29.77 41.01 -29.82
CA ILE A 708 30.28 40.23 -28.70
C ILE A 708 30.68 38.84 -29.20
N HIS A 709 31.95 38.50 -29.01
CA HIS A 709 32.53 37.23 -29.47
C HIS A 709 32.80 36.22 -28.36
N SER A 710 32.60 36.59 -27.08
CA SER A 710 32.82 35.70 -25.93
C SER A 710 31.52 35.41 -25.18
N GLU A 711 31.30 34.14 -24.83
CA GLU A 711 30.21 33.72 -23.93
C GLU A 711 30.36 34.37 -22.53
N LYS A 712 31.60 34.62 -22.09
CA LYS A 712 31.90 35.31 -20.82
C LYS A 712 31.42 36.76 -20.85
N ASP A 713 31.49 37.42 -22.01
CA ASP A 713 30.99 38.78 -22.19
C ASP A 713 29.46 38.81 -22.27
N HIS A 714 28.82 37.84 -22.93
CA HIS A 714 27.35 37.70 -22.92
C HIS A 714 26.80 37.55 -21.49
N LYS A 715 27.39 36.66 -20.68
CA LYS A 715 27.02 36.49 -19.26
C LYS A 715 27.26 37.77 -18.45
N GLN A 716 28.27 38.56 -18.81
CA GLN A 716 28.49 39.88 -18.20
C GLN A 716 27.49 40.95 -18.66
N VAL A 717 27.02 40.94 -19.91
CA VAL A 717 25.96 41.85 -20.38
C VAL A 717 24.68 41.65 -19.57
N THR A 718 24.20 40.42 -19.40
CA THR A 718 23.03 40.13 -18.56
C THR A 718 23.26 40.59 -17.11
N SER A 719 24.46 40.36 -16.58
CA SER A 719 24.84 40.82 -15.24
C SER A 719 24.93 42.35 -15.10
N ILE A 720 25.33 43.09 -16.15
CA ILE A 720 25.34 44.55 -16.15
C ILE A 720 23.89 45.07 -16.27
N ARG A 721 23.11 44.56 -17.23
CA ARG A 721 21.69 44.92 -17.44
C ARG A 721 20.87 44.76 -16.15
N SER A 722 21.02 43.64 -15.45
CA SER A 722 20.39 43.43 -14.13
C SER A 722 20.95 44.36 -13.04
N PHE A 723 22.28 44.58 -13.00
CA PHE A 723 22.90 45.43 -11.97
C PHE A 723 22.54 46.91 -12.10
N ILE A 724 22.39 47.44 -13.32
CA ILE A 724 22.00 48.85 -13.48
C ILE A 724 20.51 49.06 -13.13
N CYS A 725 19.64 48.06 -13.28
CA CYS A 725 18.26 48.16 -12.84
C CYS A 725 18.07 48.08 -11.30
N THR A 726 19.10 47.87 -10.46
CA THR A 726 18.91 47.82 -8.99
C THR A 726 18.60 49.22 -8.39
N PRO A 727 17.92 49.31 -7.24
CA PRO A 727 17.75 50.57 -6.51
C PRO A 727 19.10 51.15 -6.04
N LEU A 728 19.15 52.48 -5.98
CA LEU A 728 20.25 53.29 -5.42
C LEU A 728 19.84 54.00 -4.12
N SER A 729 18.57 53.95 -3.75
CA SER A 729 18.01 54.60 -2.56
C SER A 729 16.75 53.86 -2.09
N GLY A 730 16.36 54.08 -0.84
CA GLY A 730 15.26 53.36 -0.20
C GLY A 730 15.65 51.97 0.30
N GLU A 731 14.67 51.21 0.78
CA GLU A 731 14.91 49.88 1.35
C GLU A 731 15.39 48.87 0.28
N GLY A 732 16.33 48.01 0.67
CA GLY A 732 16.98 47.05 -0.23
C GLY A 732 18.12 47.60 -1.10
N ALA A 733 18.43 48.91 -1.06
CA ALA A 733 19.55 49.47 -1.82
C ALA A 733 20.92 49.05 -1.26
N GLU A 734 21.54 47.98 -1.81
CA GLU A 734 22.91 47.54 -1.44
C GLU A 734 23.98 48.64 -1.60
N ILE A 735 23.75 49.62 -2.47
CA ILE A 735 24.78 50.58 -2.92
C ILE A 735 24.20 51.99 -2.98
N THR A 736 24.49 52.78 -1.94
CA THR A 736 24.16 54.20 -1.85
C THR A 736 25.34 55.11 -2.26
N MET A 737 26.57 54.58 -2.33
CA MET A 737 27.78 55.34 -2.65
C MET A 737 28.23 55.15 -4.11
N LYS A 738 28.57 56.26 -4.78
CA LYS A 738 29.03 56.29 -6.18
C LYS A 738 30.26 55.40 -6.40
N GLU A 739 31.17 55.40 -5.44
CA GLU A 739 32.48 54.77 -5.50
C GLU A 739 32.36 53.24 -5.56
N GLU A 740 31.43 52.65 -4.80
CA GLU A 740 31.14 51.21 -4.84
C GLU A 740 30.50 50.81 -6.17
N TRP A 741 29.52 51.58 -6.66
CA TRP A 741 28.83 51.30 -7.92
C TRP A 741 29.78 51.32 -9.12
N ILE A 742 30.63 52.35 -9.20
CA ILE A 742 31.72 52.46 -10.18
C ILE A 742 32.70 51.28 -10.02
N ARG A 743 33.10 50.91 -8.80
CA ARG A 743 34.03 49.80 -8.57
C ARG A 743 33.46 48.45 -9.01
N ARG A 744 32.15 48.21 -8.83
CA ARG A 744 31.48 46.98 -9.31
C ARG A 744 31.39 46.92 -10.85
N LEU A 745 31.09 48.02 -11.54
CA LEU A 745 31.12 48.04 -13.01
C LEU A 745 32.55 48.00 -13.58
N MET A 746 33.52 48.64 -12.93
CA MET A 746 34.94 48.59 -13.35
C MET A 746 35.58 47.19 -13.26
N ARG A 747 34.92 46.23 -12.59
CA ARG A 747 35.29 44.79 -12.63
C ARG A 747 34.78 44.05 -13.87
N LYS A 748 33.87 44.62 -14.66
CA LYS A 748 33.31 44.02 -15.89
C LYS A 748 34.23 44.26 -17.11
N ASN A 749 34.01 43.56 -18.22
CA ASN A 749 34.83 43.63 -19.42
C ASN A 749 34.46 44.83 -20.32
N LYS A 750 35.43 45.42 -21.03
CA LYS A 750 35.18 46.59 -21.89
C LYS A 750 34.14 46.31 -23.01
N PRO A 751 34.17 45.17 -23.74
CA PRO A 751 33.15 44.87 -24.75
C PRO A 751 31.73 44.80 -24.18
N ALA A 752 31.53 44.13 -23.04
CA ALA A 752 30.22 44.02 -22.39
C ALA A 752 29.68 45.40 -21.93
N LEU A 753 30.52 46.24 -21.32
CA LEU A 753 30.15 47.61 -20.95
C LEU A 753 29.81 48.46 -22.19
N ARG A 754 30.63 48.36 -23.25
CA ARG A 754 30.46 49.08 -24.52
C ARG A 754 29.14 48.72 -25.20
N PHE A 755 28.78 47.43 -25.23
CA PHE A 755 27.52 46.95 -25.79
C PHE A 755 26.29 47.37 -24.98
N VAL A 756 26.37 47.40 -23.63
CA VAL A 756 25.24 47.91 -22.83
C VAL A 756 25.05 49.42 -23.02
N CYS A 757 26.12 50.20 -23.15
CA CYS A 757 26.01 51.62 -23.49
C CYS A 757 25.33 51.83 -24.87
N PHE A 758 25.69 51.00 -25.87
CA PHE A 758 25.05 50.98 -27.18
C PHE A 758 23.58 50.52 -27.12
N SER A 759 23.24 49.55 -26.25
CA SER A 759 21.86 49.10 -25.99
C SER A 759 20.96 50.17 -25.35
N LEU A 760 21.54 51.31 -24.95
CA LEU A 760 20.89 52.44 -24.28
C LEU A 760 21.00 53.73 -25.12
N ASP A 761 21.35 53.60 -26.41
CA ASP A 761 21.54 54.69 -27.37
C ASP A 761 22.51 55.80 -26.88
N LEU A 762 23.45 55.45 -25.98
CA LEU A 762 24.45 56.38 -25.45
C LEU A 762 25.58 56.60 -26.47
N ALA A 763 26.07 57.85 -26.57
CA ALA A 763 27.07 58.28 -27.54
C ALA A 763 28.49 57.72 -27.28
N VAL A 764 28.69 56.43 -27.57
CA VAL A 764 29.96 55.71 -27.42
C VAL A 764 30.85 55.93 -28.65
N THR A 765 32.13 56.22 -28.42
CA THR A 765 33.15 56.31 -29.48
C THR A 765 34.18 55.18 -29.35
N ASP A 766 34.99 54.96 -30.39
CA ASP A 766 36.11 54.01 -30.32
C ASP A 766 37.20 54.45 -29.32
N LYS A 767 37.31 55.76 -29.08
CA LYS A 767 38.24 56.35 -28.12
C LYS A 767 37.77 56.25 -26.66
N SER A 768 36.48 56.02 -26.40
CA SER A 768 35.91 55.94 -25.05
C SER A 768 36.67 54.90 -24.20
N THR A 769 37.22 55.34 -23.07
CA THR A 769 37.92 54.49 -22.11
C THR A 769 36.94 53.63 -21.30
N LYS A 770 37.48 52.75 -20.46
CA LYS A 770 36.63 51.95 -19.55
C LYS A 770 35.94 52.82 -18.49
N ALA A 771 36.62 53.87 -18.01
CA ALA A 771 36.05 54.79 -17.02
C ALA A 771 34.90 55.61 -17.62
N ASP A 772 35.07 56.11 -18.85
CA ASP A 772 34.03 56.89 -19.54
C ASP A 772 32.73 56.09 -19.70
N LEU A 773 32.82 54.83 -20.13
CA LEU A 773 31.67 53.93 -20.26
C LEU A 773 30.96 53.71 -18.92
N VAL A 774 31.70 53.61 -17.81
CA VAL A 774 31.12 53.41 -16.47
C VAL A 774 30.47 54.69 -15.93
N GLU A 775 31.09 55.86 -16.13
CA GLU A 775 30.50 57.15 -15.75
C GLU A 775 29.28 57.51 -16.63
N MET A 776 29.28 57.11 -17.92
CA MET A 776 28.11 57.21 -18.80
C MET A 776 26.95 56.34 -18.31
N LEU A 777 27.20 55.08 -17.94
CA LEU A 777 26.18 54.20 -17.36
C LEU A 777 25.67 54.71 -15.99
N TYR A 778 26.54 55.29 -15.17
CA TYR A 778 26.14 55.88 -13.89
C TYR A 778 25.27 57.13 -14.08
N LYS A 779 25.66 58.04 -14.99
CA LYS A 779 24.86 59.22 -15.35
C LYS A 779 23.51 58.84 -15.94
N TRP A 780 23.47 57.86 -16.86
CA TRP A 780 22.20 57.31 -17.36
C TRP A 780 21.36 56.73 -16.22
N ARG A 781 21.96 55.96 -15.32
CA ARG A 781 21.25 55.36 -14.18
C ARG A 781 20.59 56.41 -13.27
N LEU A 782 21.22 57.56 -13.07
CA LEU A 782 20.66 58.66 -12.27
C LEU A 782 19.43 59.33 -12.92
N THR A 783 19.15 59.09 -14.21
CA THR A 783 17.90 59.54 -14.87
C THR A 783 16.72 58.58 -14.67
N GLN A 784 16.97 57.39 -14.14
CA GLN A 784 15.97 56.32 -13.96
C GLN A 784 15.50 56.23 -12.50
N PRO A 785 14.31 55.68 -12.20
CA PRO A 785 13.78 55.57 -10.83
C PRO A 785 14.81 55.04 -9.81
N LEU A 786 15.06 55.78 -8.72
CA LEU A 786 16.12 55.47 -7.76
C LEU A 786 15.70 54.42 -6.71
N VAL A 787 14.40 54.27 -6.49
CA VAL A 787 13.74 53.38 -5.51
C VAL A 787 12.88 52.36 -6.25
N SER A 788 12.63 51.19 -5.66
CA SER A 788 11.65 50.23 -6.18
C SER A 788 10.22 50.79 -6.14
N SER A 789 9.56 50.75 -7.29
CA SER A 789 8.11 50.96 -7.41
C SER A 789 7.31 49.70 -7.02
N SER A 790 7.93 48.52 -7.09
CA SER A 790 7.34 47.28 -6.56
C SER A 790 7.52 47.20 -5.04
N PHE A 791 6.42 46.95 -4.33
CA PHE A 791 6.39 46.74 -2.88
C PHE A 791 6.96 45.37 -2.44
N THR A 792 7.54 44.59 -3.36
CA THR A 792 8.00 43.21 -3.10
C THR A 792 9.47 43.10 -2.69
N PHE A 793 9.98 43.99 -1.82
CA PHE A 793 11.12 43.60 -1.00
C PHE A 793 10.62 42.64 0.08
N ARG A 794 10.79 41.33 -0.15
CA ARG A 794 10.64 40.36 0.93
C ARG A 794 11.92 40.40 1.74
N PRO A 795 11.90 40.82 3.03
CA PRO A 795 13.06 40.62 3.89
C PRO A 795 13.35 39.13 3.96
N LYS A 796 14.61 38.79 4.19
CA LYS A 796 15.00 37.40 4.33
C LYS A 796 14.40 36.81 5.60
N THR A 797 13.68 35.70 5.49
CA THR A 797 12.96 35.13 6.62
C THR A 797 13.88 34.71 7.75
N VAL A 798 14.83 33.82 7.49
CA VAL A 798 15.86 33.38 8.45
C VAL A 798 17.24 33.70 7.90
N THR A 799 18.01 34.50 8.65
CA THR A 799 19.42 34.77 8.40
C THR A 799 20.29 33.63 8.94
N LEU A 800 21.59 33.60 8.59
CA LEU A 800 22.52 32.63 9.20
C LEU A 800 22.58 32.78 10.72
N GLU A 801 22.48 34.01 11.24
CA GLU A 801 22.35 34.30 12.68
C GLU A 801 21.06 33.73 13.28
N GLY A 802 19.90 33.96 12.63
CA GLY A 802 18.63 33.37 13.06
C GLY A 802 18.62 31.85 13.01
N LEU A 803 19.28 31.23 12.03
CA LEU A 803 19.44 29.77 11.97
C LEU A 803 20.28 29.25 13.14
N ARG A 804 21.38 29.93 13.47
CA ARG A 804 22.23 29.59 14.63
C ARG A 804 21.49 29.80 15.95
N PHE A 805 20.62 30.81 16.05
CA PHE A 805 19.74 31.01 17.20
C PHE A 805 18.69 29.89 17.36
N ILE A 806 18.04 29.45 16.27
CA ILE A 806 17.11 28.29 16.28
C ILE A 806 17.84 27.03 16.76
N GLN A 807 19.06 26.77 16.27
CA GLN A 807 19.91 25.67 16.71
C GLN A 807 20.33 25.79 18.18
N GLU A 808 20.62 27.00 18.66
CA GLU A 808 20.93 27.27 20.06
C GLU A 808 19.73 27.02 20.99
N VAL A 809 18.52 27.43 20.59
CA VAL A 809 17.27 27.09 21.29
C VAL A 809 17.08 25.58 21.35
N ILE A 810 17.22 24.85 20.24
CA ILE A 810 17.18 23.37 20.24
C ILE A 810 18.25 22.77 21.15
N ALA A 811 19.46 23.33 21.18
CA ALA A 811 20.56 22.79 21.96
C ALA A 811 20.45 23.04 23.47
N LYS A 812 19.76 24.13 23.88
CA LYS A 812 19.57 24.59 25.27
C LYS A 812 18.24 24.19 25.91
N THR A 813 17.18 23.98 25.15
CA THR A 813 15.86 23.59 25.69
C THR A 813 15.95 22.20 26.32
N VAL A 814 15.63 22.12 27.61
CA VAL A 814 15.58 20.86 28.37
C VAL A 814 14.18 20.26 28.27
N THR A 815 14.08 19.02 27.81
CA THR A 815 12.82 18.25 27.73
C THR A 815 12.82 17.08 28.72
N PRO A 816 11.65 16.59 29.15
CA PRO A 816 11.53 15.31 29.87
C PRO A 816 12.14 14.14 29.09
N SER A 817 12.58 13.10 29.80
CA SER A 817 13.25 11.93 29.23
C SER A 817 12.40 11.04 28.31
N TRP A 818 11.09 11.25 28.29
CA TRP A 818 10.15 10.58 27.38
C TRP A 818 9.91 11.35 26.06
N ILE A 819 10.42 12.57 25.93
CA ILE A 819 10.39 13.32 24.66
C ILE A 819 11.63 12.95 23.82
N ASN A 820 11.41 12.58 22.56
CA ASN A 820 12.48 12.27 21.61
C ASN A 820 13.35 13.51 21.31
N SER A 821 14.63 13.30 21.02
CA SER A 821 15.54 14.39 20.66
C SER A 821 15.47 14.75 19.18
N VAL A 822 15.41 16.04 18.86
CA VAL A 822 15.55 16.54 17.48
C VAL A 822 17.01 16.94 17.19
N PRO A 823 17.46 16.96 15.92
CA PRO A 823 18.84 17.31 15.58
C PRO A 823 19.24 18.74 15.98
N LYS A 824 20.26 18.88 16.82
CA LYS A 824 20.75 20.19 17.32
C LYS A 824 21.29 21.12 16.23
N ASN A 825 21.68 20.56 15.08
CA ASN A 825 22.13 21.29 13.90
C ASN A 825 21.06 21.32 12.78
N TYR A 826 19.78 21.26 13.15
CA TYR A 826 18.66 21.37 12.21
C TYR A 826 18.84 22.55 11.23
N GLY A 827 18.49 22.32 9.96
CA GLY A 827 18.75 23.22 8.83
C GLY A 827 20.11 23.02 8.14
N GLU A 828 21.05 22.25 8.71
CA GLU A 828 22.31 21.88 8.01
C GLU A 828 22.18 20.59 7.17
N SER A 829 22.93 20.50 6.08
CA SER A 829 22.89 19.38 5.11
C SER A 829 23.38 18.00 5.65
N ASN A 830 23.98 18.00 6.83
CA ASN A 830 24.51 16.88 7.61
C ASN A 830 23.58 16.45 8.76
N ALA A 831 22.51 17.21 9.08
CA ALA A 831 21.61 16.95 10.21
C ALA A 831 20.78 15.66 10.07
N GLY A 832 20.67 15.13 8.85
CA GLY A 832 19.91 13.91 8.53
C GLY A 832 18.64 14.20 7.76
N THR A 833 17.64 13.34 7.92
CA THR A 833 16.27 13.53 7.41
C THR A 833 15.35 13.53 8.61
N ILE A 834 14.61 14.62 8.81
CA ILE A 834 13.68 14.82 9.92
C ILE A 834 12.43 13.98 9.68
N LYS A 835 12.08 13.14 10.65
CA LYS A 835 10.89 12.28 10.66
C LYS A 835 9.66 13.02 11.21
N ALA A 836 8.47 12.46 10.98
CA ALA A 836 7.21 12.94 11.52
C ALA A 836 7.24 13.39 13.01
N ASP A 837 7.66 12.55 13.97
CA ASP A 837 7.69 12.97 15.38
C ASP A 837 8.70 14.08 15.66
N GLU A 838 9.83 14.11 14.95
CA GLU A 838 10.79 15.23 15.03
C GLU A 838 10.17 16.52 14.44
N TRP A 839 9.35 16.43 13.38
CA TRP A 839 8.54 17.53 12.87
C TRP A 839 7.46 17.99 13.87
N ARG A 840 6.80 17.06 14.57
CA ARG A 840 5.84 17.35 15.65
C ARG A 840 6.52 18.19 16.72
N LEU A 841 7.65 17.72 17.26
CA LEU A 841 8.38 18.40 18.33
C LEU A 841 9.01 19.73 17.89
N LEU A 842 9.49 19.84 16.64
CA LEU A 842 9.91 21.12 16.06
C LEU A 842 8.73 22.12 16.01
N ALA A 843 7.55 21.68 15.58
CA ALA A 843 6.35 22.51 15.46
C ALA A 843 5.72 22.90 16.80
N THR A 844 5.72 22.01 17.80
CA THR A 844 5.02 22.26 19.09
C THR A 844 5.92 22.83 20.18
N ILE A 845 7.24 22.62 20.12
CA ILE A 845 8.18 23.07 21.16
C ILE A 845 9.20 24.07 20.58
N TYR A 846 10.12 23.59 19.73
CA TYR A 846 11.37 24.32 19.50
C TYR A 846 11.22 25.56 18.59
N ILE A 847 10.49 25.45 17.48
CA ILE A 847 10.28 26.56 16.54
C ILE A 847 9.36 27.64 17.15
N PRO A 848 8.26 27.33 17.87
CA PRO A 848 7.50 28.35 18.62
C PRO A 848 8.38 29.19 19.55
N ILE A 849 9.19 28.55 20.39
CA ILE A 849 10.10 29.26 21.32
C ILE A 849 11.07 30.16 20.54
N ALA A 850 11.72 29.64 19.50
CA ALA A 850 12.68 30.41 18.72
C ALA A 850 12.03 31.61 17.99
N LEU A 851 10.90 31.42 17.30
CA LEU A 851 10.24 32.49 16.55
C LEU A 851 9.63 33.56 17.46
N VAL A 852 9.07 33.19 18.63
CA VAL A 852 8.57 34.17 19.60
C VAL A 852 9.72 35.01 20.16
N LEU A 853 10.86 34.41 20.50
CA LEU A 853 12.05 35.14 20.96
C LEU A 853 12.70 36.01 19.86
N MET A 854 12.60 35.61 18.59
CA MET A 854 13.12 36.40 17.46
C MET A 854 12.20 37.56 17.03
N TRP A 855 10.87 37.35 17.04
CA TRP A 855 9.91 38.23 16.34
C TRP A 855 8.71 38.70 17.20
N GLY A 856 8.58 38.23 18.44
CA GLY A 856 7.48 38.63 19.34
C GLY A 856 7.62 40.04 19.91
N ASP A 857 8.87 40.50 20.08
CA ASP A 857 9.17 41.78 20.72
C ASP A 857 8.93 42.98 19.78
N LYS A 858 8.51 44.12 20.36
CA LYS A 858 8.20 45.37 19.62
C LYS A 858 9.45 46.15 19.19
N SER A 859 10.50 45.46 18.74
CA SER A 859 11.73 46.07 18.26
C SER A 859 11.44 46.96 17.03
N PRO A 860 11.90 48.22 16.99
CA PRO A 860 11.60 49.18 15.92
C PRO A 860 12.42 48.93 14.65
N SER A 861 12.43 47.68 14.16
CA SER A 861 12.93 47.35 12.83
C SER A 861 11.87 47.70 11.77
N THR A 862 12.29 48.15 10.59
CA THR A 862 11.35 48.52 9.50
C THR A 862 10.50 47.36 8.99
N HIS A 863 10.88 46.12 9.32
CA HIS A 863 10.22 44.89 8.89
C HIS A 863 9.44 44.19 10.01
N ALA A 864 9.30 44.79 11.20
CA ALA A 864 8.67 44.18 12.37
C ALA A 864 7.22 43.70 12.10
N SER A 865 6.46 44.43 11.29
CA SER A 865 5.10 44.04 10.88
C SER A 865 5.07 42.79 10.01
N HIS A 866 6.04 42.61 9.10
CA HIS A 866 6.17 41.43 8.26
C HIS A 866 6.49 40.19 9.10
N PHE A 867 7.53 40.28 9.94
CA PHE A 867 7.93 39.18 10.82
C PHE A 867 6.86 38.81 11.85
N ARG A 868 6.12 39.79 12.38
CA ARG A 868 4.98 39.53 13.28
C ARG A 868 3.81 38.84 12.57
N ASN A 869 3.46 39.25 11.34
CA ASN A 869 2.42 38.55 10.56
C ASN A 869 2.83 37.11 10.24
N LEU A 870 4.12 36.89 9.96
CA LEU A 870 4.68 35.57 9.71
C LEU A 870 4.73 34.69 10.98
N LEU A 871 5.02 35.29 12.14
CA LEU A 871 4.90 34.65 13.45
C LEU A 871 3.46 34.17 13.66
N MET A 872 2.47 35.06 13.51
CA MET A 872 1.05 34.69 13.67
C MET A 872 0.62 33.56 12.72
N HIS A 873 1.02 33.62 11.45
CA HIS A 873 0.72 32.54 10.48
C HIS A 873 1.38 31.20 10.87
N SER A 874 2.60 31.24 11.41
CA SER A 874 3.29 30.06 11.93
C SER A 874 2.60 29.50 13.18
N MET A 875 2.19 30.37 14.11
CA MET A 875 1.48 29.95 15.32
C MET A 875 0.13 29.32 14.98
N ALA A 876 -0.62 29.86 14.01
CA ALA A 876 -1.87 29.27 13.55
C ALA A 876 -1.66 27.86 12.95
N LEU A 877 -0.59 27.64 12.18
CA LEU A 877 -0.23 26.30 11.71
C LEU A 877 0.11 25.37 12.88
N PHE A 878 0.91 25.81 13.84
CA PHE A 878 1.33 24.99 14.98
C PHE A 878 0.16 24.70 15.95
N GLN A 879 -0.79 25.63 16.11
CA GLN A 879 -2.07 25.40 16.78
C GLN A 879 -2.88 24.32 16.05
N ALA A 880 -2.96 24.36 14.72
CA ALA A 880 -3.64 23.32 13.94
C ALA A 880 -2.95 21.94 14.06
N VAL A 881 -1.60 21.89 14.08
CA VAL A 881 -0.84 20.66 14.39
C VAL A 881 -1.22 20.14 15.77
N THR A 882 -1.21 21.00 16.79
CA THR A 882 -1.57 20.63 18.16
C THR A 882 -3.02 20.15 18.25
N LEU A 883 -3.99 20.76 17.55
CA LEU A 883 -5.39 20.31 17.53
C LEU A 883 -5.56 18.93 16.88
N VAL A 884 -4.79 18.63 15.82
CA VAL A 884 -4.79 17.31 15.17
C VAL A 884 -4.29 16.21 16.13
N TYR A 885 -3.29 16.50 16.97
CA TYR A 885 -2.67 15.50 17.85
C TYR A 885 -3.19 15.48 19.30
N LEU A 886 -3.75 16.57 19.84
CA LEU A 886 -4.40 16.55 21.17
C LEU A 886 -5.71 15.74 21.17
N LYS A 887 -6.35 15.55 20.00
CA LYS A 887 -7.47 14.61 19.87
C LYS A 887 -7.06 13.13 20.06
N ASP A 888 -5.79 12.78 19.84
CA ASP A 888 -5.24 11.46 20.19
C ASP A 888 -4.93 11.37 21.69
N GLU A 889 -4.23 12.35 22.26
CA GLU A 889 -3.77 12.30 23.67
C GLU A 889 -4.93 12.44 24.70
N ASN A 890 -6.02 13.15 24.38
CA ASN A 890 -7.22 13.21 25.24
C ASN A 890 -8.00 11.88 25.34
N LEU A 891 -7.59 10.83 24.63
CA LEU A 891 -8.12 9.47 24.77
C LEU A 891 -7.23 8.56 25.63
N TYR A 892 -6.05 9.04 26.06
CA TYR A 892 -5.26 8.44 27.14
C TYR A 892 -5.70 8.93 28.53
N THR A 893 -6.30 10.11 28.65
CA THR A 893 -6.67 10.73 29.93
C THR A 893 -7.92 10.14 30.60
N LYS A 894 -8.40 8.94 30.23
CA LYS A 894 -9.40 8.22 31.06
C LYS A 894 -8.84 7.78 32.42
N ASP A 895 -7.52 7.72 32.59
CA ASP A 895 -6.87 7.57 33.90
C ASP A 895 -6.91 8.85 34.78
N VAL A 896 -7.43 9.98 34.29
CA VAL A 896 -7.72 11.16 35.14
C VAL A 896 -8.79 10.83 36.20
N ASN A 897 -9.56 9.76 36.05
CA ASN A 897 -10.40 9.22 37.12
C ASN A 897 -9.61 8.69 38.34
N GLN A 898 -8.30 8.47 38.23
CA GLN A 898 -7.42 8.27 39.40
C GLN A 898 -6.99 9.60 40.03
N LEU A 899 -6.89 10.68 39.24
CA LEU A 899 -6.64 12.04 39.74
C LEU A 899 -7.88 12.70 40.39
N HIS A 900 -9.10 12.22 40.13
CA HIS A 900 -10.30 12.60 40.91
C HIS A 900 -10.18 12.28 42.42
N GLN A 901 -9.20 11.47 42.86
CA GLN A 901 -8.89 11.28 44.28
C GLN A 901 -8.05 12.41 44.89
N LEU A 902 -7.59 13.38 44.09
CA LEU A 902 -6.88 14.59 44.48
C LEU A 902 -7.67 15.82 43.98
N GLY A 903 -8.92 15.92 44.44
CA GLY A 903 -9.96 16.76 43.83
C GLY A 903 -9.67 18.27 43.79
N ASP A 904 -9.85 18.84 42.61
CA ASP A 904 -10.16 20.25 42.35
C ASP A 904 -10.99 20.30 41.05
N ASP A 905 -12.31 20.10 41.17
CA ASP A 905 -13.21 19.91 40.03
C ASP A 905 -13.40 21.19 39.18
N THR A 906 -12.81 22.32 39.55
CA THR A 906 -13.04 23.64 38.92
C THR A 906 -12.36 23.82 37.55
N TYR A 907 -11.31 23.04 37.25
CA TYR A 907 -10.44 23.30 36.09
C TYR A 907 -10.90 22.63 34.79
N VAL A 908 -11.68 21.55 34.87
CA VAL A 908 -12.10 20.76 33.69
C VAL A 908 -13.25 21.44 32.95
N ASP A 909 -14.29 21.86 33.68
CA ASP A 909 -15.49 22.50 33.10
C ASP A 909 -15.15 23.79 32.34
N THR A 910 -14.23 24.60 32.88
CA THR A 910 -13.75 25.83 32.25
C THR A 910 -13.11 25.55 30.89
N PHE A 911 -12.25 24.52 30.81
CA PHE A 911 -11.53 24.18 29.57
C PHE A 911 -12.45 23.58 28.49
N GLN A 912 -13.54 22.90 28.88
CA GLN A 912 -14.56 22.44 27.94
C GLN A 912 -15.43 23.59 27.41
N ALA A 913 -15.77 24.57 28.25
CA ALA A 913 -16.53 25.75 27.85
C ALA A 913 -15.77 26.63 26.84
N ASP A 914 -14.53 27.01 27.15
CA ASP A 914 -13.70 27.86 26.29
C ASP A 914 -13.43 27.19 24.93
N GLY A 915 -13.16 25.88 24.93
CA GLY A 915 -12.92 25.10 23.71
C GLY A 915 -14.13 25.03 22.77
N ALA A 916 -15.35 24.95 23.32
CA ALA A 916 -16.58 25.02 22.53
C ALA A 916 -16.83 26.44 21.99
N GLN A 917 -16.64 27.46 22.83
CA GLN A 917 -16.94 28.85 22.49
C GLN A 917 -15.97 29.44 21.45
N LEU A 918 -14.70 29.01 21.44
CA LEU A 918 -13.74 29.34 20.37
C LEU A 918 -14.14 28.77 19.00
N LEU A 919 -14.89 27.67 18.97
CA LEU A 919 -15.30 27.00 17.74
C LEU A 919 -16.65 27.50 17.21
N GLU A 920 -17.59 27.90 18.07
CA GLU A 920 -18.81 28.62 17.62
C GLU A 920 -18.49 29.96 16.96
N ASN A 921 -17.47 30.67 17.45
CA ASN A 921 -17.04 31.96 16.88
C ASN A 921 -16.20 31.81 15.58
N ALA A 922 -15.89 30.59 15.14
CA ALA A 922 -15.08 30.31 13.95
C ALA A 922 -15.91 30.30 12.63
N SER A 923 -16.84 31.24 12.46
CA SER A 923 -17.65 31.36 11.25
C SER A 923 -16.83 31.91 10.07
N PHE A 924 -16.25 31.01 9.25
CA PHE A 924 -15.46 31.35 8.07
C PHE A 924 -16.29 31.90 6.90
N THR A 925 -16.79 33.14 7.02
CA THR A 925 -17.51 33.86 5.95
C THR A 925 -17.14 35.35 5.90
N ASP A 926 -16.89 35.86 4.69
CA ASP A 926 -16.41 37.22 4.33
C ASP A 926 -14.96 37.60 4.73
N PRO A 927 -14.02 37.73 3.76
CA PRO A 927 -12.65 38.15 4.01
C PRO A 927 -12.41 39.69 4.05
N GLN A 928 -13.43 40.57 3.93
CA GLN A 928 -13.20 42.01 3.69
C GLN A 928 -13.38 42.96 4.90
N ASN A 929 -13.96 42.54 6.02
CA ASN A 929 -14.42 43.46 7.07
C ASN A 929 -13.59 43.53 8.37
N PHE A 930 -12.25 43.62 8.27
CA PHE A 930 -11.40 43.96 9.43
C PHE A 930 -11.34 45.48 9.70
N ARG A 931 -12.30 46.01 10.47
CA ARG A 931 -12.20 47.33 11.13
C ARG A 931 -12.79 47.29 12.54
N PHE A 932 -11.93 47.35 13.56
CA PHE A 932 -12.37 47.57 14.94
C PHE A 932 -12.94 48.99 15.11
N THR A 933 -14.12 49.08 15.72
CA THR A 933 -14.69 50.32 16.26
C THR A 933 -15.02 50.10 17.74
N SER A 934 -14.65 51.04 18.61
CA SER A 934 -14.76 50.89 20.06
C SER A 934 -16.14 51.33 20.58
N PRO A 935 -16.92 50.46 21.26
CA PRO A 935 -18.13 50.88 21.97
C PRO A 935 -17.79 51.73 23.20
N GLY A 936 -18.56 52.80 23.43
CA GLY A 936 -18.47 53.62 24.63
C GLY A 936 -19.26 53.06 25.82
N SER A 937 -18.95 53.53 27.02
CA SER A 937 -19.63 53.15 28.27
C SER A 937 -21.04 53.75 28.40
N ASN A 938 -21.92 53.07 29.16
CA ASN A 938 -22.96 53.73 29.96
C ASN A 938 -23.54 52.85 31.10
N THR A 939 -23.75 53.49 32.26
CA THR A 939 -24.68 53.22 33.39
C THR A 939 -25.29 51.81 33.60
N VAL A 940 -25.13 51.06 34.71
CA VAL A 940 -25.24 51.31 36.19
C VAL A 940 -26.65 51.10 36.80
N THR A 941 -26.77 50.06 37.66
CA THR A 941 -27.45 50.01 39.00
C THR A 941 -27.09 48.65 39.67
N THR A 942 -26.40 48.51 40.82
CA THR A 942 -26.76 48.81 42.25
C THR A 942 -27.81 47.81 42.80
N THR A 943 -27.69 47.11 43.95
CA THR A 943 -26.92 47.23 45.24
C THR A 943 -26.41 45.80 45.65
N THR A 944 -25.80 45.37 46.78
CA THR A 944 -25.49 45.78 48.19
C THR A 944 -24.23 44.98 48.63
N ILE A 945 -23.08 45.51 49.08
CA ILE A 945 -22.67 46.20 50.34
C ILE A 945 -22.61 45.34 51.62
N THR A 946 -21.38 44.98 52.04
CA THR A 946 -20.75 45.19 53.39
C THR A 946 -19.25 44.80 53.28
N HIS A 947 -18.30 45.75 53.21
CA HIS A 947 -17.44 46.26 54.30
C HIS A 947 -16.81 45.18 55.20
N VAL A 948 -15.48 45.19 55.48
CA VAL A 948 -14.62 46.28 56.03
C VAL A 948 -13.23 46.26 55.33
N ASN A 949 -12.78 47.32 54.63
CA ASN A 949 -11.92 48.47 55.08
C ASN A 949 -10.40 48.12 55.19
N THR A 950 -9.38 48.89 54.76
CA THR A 950 -9.23 50.34 54.46
C THR A 950 -8.17 50.66 53.35
N GLY A 951 -8.37 51.75 52.58
CA GLY A 951 -7.32 52.52 51.84
C GLY A 951 -7.05 52.10 50.38
N LEU A 952 -7.32 52.87 49.30
CA LEU A 952 -6.96 54.26 48.90
C LEU A 952 -5.45 54.43 48.59
N ALA A 953 -5.01 54.97 47.43
CA ALA A 953 -5.74 55.46 46.24
C ALA A 953 -4.89 55.47 44.94
N VAL A 954 -5.53 55.82 43.82
CA VAL A 954 -5.06 55.82 42.41
C VAL A 954 -3.72 56.56 42.15
N THR A 955 -2.81 55.95 41.37
CA THR A 955 -2.01 56.63 40.32
C THR A 955 -1.29 55.61 39.41
N SER A 956 -1.40 55.81 38.08
CA SER A 956 -0.64 55.12 37.00
C SER A 956 -0.82 53.59 36.83
N TRP A 957 -0.75 53.12 35.58
CA TRP A 957 -0.62 51.69 35.23
C TRP A 957 0.72 51.46 34.51
N PRO A 958 1.78 51.02 35.22
CA PRO A 958 3.04 50.64 34.60
C PRO A 958 3.05 49.16 34.18
N VAL A 959 3.86 48.85 33.16
CA VAL A 959 4.17 47.50 32.69
C VAL A 959 4.77 46.65 33.83
N ASN A 960 4.00 45.73 34.41
CA ASN A 960 4.48 44.71 35.35
C ASN A 960 3.43 43.60 35.58
N ALA A 961 3.50 42.53 34.79
CA ALA A 961 2.64 41.33 34.95
C ALA A 961 3.44 40.00 34.87
N LEU A 962 4.76 40.06 35.09
CA LEU A 962 5.69 38.94 34.90
C LEU A 962 6.52 38.62 36.17
N THR A 963 6.11 39.11 37.34
CA THR A 963 6.98 39.23 38.53
C THR A 963 6.40 38.68 39.84
N ARG A 964 5.22 38.04 39.87
CA ARG A 964 4.59 37.55 41.12
C ARG A 964 3.81 36.22 41.02
N THR A 965 4.48 35.13 40.62
CA THR A 965 4.06 33.74 40.95
C THR A 965 5.28 32.88 41.29
N ASN A 966 5.80 33.05 42.51
CA ASN A 966 7.00 32.42 43.09
C ASN A 966 8.35 32.68 42.35
N PRO A 967 9.47 32.84 43.09
CA PRO A 967 10.76 33.17 42.49
C PRO A 967 11.44 31.93 41.89
N VAL A 968 11.95 32.05 40.67
CA VAL A 968 12.99 31.16 40.15
C VAL A 968 14.21 31.27 41.06
N THR A 969 14.63 30.16 41.66
CA THR A 969 15.83 30.11 42.51
C THR A 969 17.11 30.19 41.68
N LEU A 970 17.54 31.41 41.40
CA LEU A 970 18.87 31.72 40.90
C LEU A 970 19.92 31.45 42.00
N GLU A 971 20.48 30.25 42.02
CA GLU A 971 21.70 29.98 42.79
C GLU A 971 22.85 30.87 42.28
N LYS A 972 23.40 31.70 43.16
CA LYS A 972 24.58 32.51 42.86
C LYS A 972 25.83 31.64 42.90
N ALA A 973 26.25 31.15 41.74
CA ALA A 973 27.56 30.53 41.58
C ALA A 973 28.71 31.51 41.92
N ASN A 974 29.86 30.95 42.31
CA ASN A 974 31.05 31.67 42.76
C ASN A 974 31.60 32.63 41.67
N PRO A 975 32.28 33.75 42.01
CA PRO A 975 32.67 34.79 41.06
C PRO A 975 33.94 34.42 40.26
N ALA A 976 33.90 33.31 39.52
CA ALA A 976 35.03 32.76 38.76
C ALA A 976 34.60 32.06 37.44
N GLY A 977 33.82 32.76 36.60
CA GLY A 977 33.83 32.62 35.13
C GLY A 977 33.29 31.34 34.46
N ASP A 978 31.96 31.27 34.23
CA ASP A 978 31.34 30.80 32.97
C ASP A 978 29.82 31.12 32.97
N PRO A 979 29.30 32.08 32.16
CA PRO A 979 27.91 32.54 32.24
C PRO A 979 26.93 31.66 31.43
N ARG A 980 26.60 30.46 31.95
CA ARG A 980 25.59 29.59 31.34
C ARG A 980 24.18 29.90 31.85
N GLN A 981 23.35 30.52 31.01
CA GLN A 981 21.91 30.52 31.21
C GLN A 981 21.31 29.18 30.76
N VAL A 982 20.62 28.51 31.68
CA VAL A 982 19.82 27.30 31.45
C VAL A 982 18.36 27.69 31.64
N PHE A 983 17.50 27.33 30.66
CA PHE A 983 16.07 27.57 30.74
C PHE A 983 15.36 26.26 31.10
N THR A 984 14.74 26.23 32.28
CA THR A 984 13.95 25.10 32.77
C THR A 984 12.50 25.56 32.86
N LEU A 985 11.64 25.03 31.98
CA LEU A 985 10.19 25.22 32.07
C LEU A 985 9.56 23.97 32.70
N SER A 986 8.71 24.16 33.70
CA SER A 986 7.88 23.08 34.23
C SER A 986 6.71 22.77 33.29
N PHE A 987 6.16 21.56 33.42
CA PHE A 987 4.97 21.13 32.68
C PHE A 987 3.76 22.08 32.88
N ARG A 988 3.66 22.69 34.07
CA ARG A 988 2.61 23.69 34.40
C ARG A 988 2.80 25.00 33.65
N GLU A 989 4.04 25.44 33.42
CA GLU A 989 4.34 26.66 32.66
C GLU A 989 4.15 26.45 31.15
N LEU A 990 4.47 25.27 30.61
CA LEU A 990 4.11 24.88 29.25
C LEU A 990 2.58 24.97 29.00
N LEU A 991 1.77 24.43 29.93
CA LEU A 991 0.31 24.54 29.88
C LEU A 991 -0.21 25.97 30.07
N THR A 992 0.46 26.79 30.91
CA THR A 992 0.05 28.19 31.14
C THR A 992 0.39 29.09 29.97
N CYS A 993 1.50 28.85 29.26
CA CYS A 993 1.75 29.48 27.96
C CYS A 993 0.66 29.09 26.94
N HIS A 994 0.21 27.83 26.96
CA HIS A 994 -0.82 27.34 26.04
C HIS A 994 -2.16 28.07 26.19
N SER A 995 -2.62 28.35 27.43
CA SER A 995 -3.84 29.16 27.62
C SER A 995 -3.63 30.64 27.28
N TYR A 996 -2.44 31.20 27.51
CA TYR A 996 -2.12 32.59 27.16
C TYR A 996 -2.06 32.87 25.64
N PHE A 997 -2.01 31.83 24.80
CA PHE A 997 -2.15 31.92 23.34
C PHE A 997 -3.58 31.67 22.83
N SER A 998 -4.57 31.56 23.74
CA SER A 998 -5.97 31.25 23.45
C SER A 998 -6.95 32.39 23.77
N HIS A 999 -6.43 33.59 24.08
CA HIS A 999 -7.15 34.84 24.34
C HIS A 999 -6.53 36.00 23.57
#